data_AF-A0A9D5QX36-F1
#
_entry.id   AF-A0A9D5QX36-F1
#
_cell.length_a   1.000
_cell.length_b   1.000
_cell.length_c   1.000
_cell.angle_alpha   90.00
_cell.angle_beta   90.00
_cell.angle_gamma   90.00
#
_symmetry.space_group_name_H-M   'P 1'
#
loop_
_entity.id
_entity.type
_entity.pdbx_description
1 polymer ?
#
loop_
_entity_poly.entity_id
_entity_poly.type
_entity_poly.pdbx_seq_one_letter_code
_entity_poly.pdbx_strand_id
1 'polypeptide(L)'
;MNKNIFNAFIVGSLAMGLASCSENSWNDHYLDGFEGGVDYEDAVEGTYTLTPSDYSSVASLMQQVAVTDEEKAAAKAIGSNLYFDKSGLYPAQVALPSFLETSSFPYYLASNGSVVDVTYQEASAVPAEINALAGAKSYTVSAADYAKAWGSETAFIRAYAPDATAASNIPVALADAFAEQTIEEGTFAVVTYNNATQNPMFGLPDEVPASADLYEAEEFKAGKYLLFADGIVANIIDPTMADGKYSYFNATEVSVSGNSISGFSLENNVFVFTETGTPGVYYMGDDLGHYYYGAERYNNFYISSVKGETDDYKWTVTKNEDGKWSIMNVLAQKYVEYSANYSTWGEYNDARGVKPILYVVNEEASTPTEIPLYTPVSVTENAVYCYNGGKWAVADGVVVLNPADYTAMGFSNNSLSDAEIYIPLYLRNKLPYAQSGAQEFVVYNRNKADLFVFDGSNWVLNNNGLETVTGRFQKKDNVWSFVKYVGKAIFDEFKEAEVIRDRSYLLVSGDICAVPVNKSNNYGYLQTASIAVANGQIIEKSDANAFTFAASFTDEDAGTTTQAPAGQFLLRDSNGRYMYMSGTYSSANLSAKPTVEGGQIAAQYLWTASPNDDGTWTIKNVGNGRVMAYSSNYGSFGVYETLTENDHYPALYMLAE
;
A
#
# COMPACT_ATOMS: atom_id res chain seq x y z
N MET A 1 -26.53 -30.59 27.70
CA MET A 1 -25.70 -30.94 28.87
C MET A 1 -25.26 -29.64 29.51
N ASN A 2 -25.79 -29.35 30.71
CA ASN A 2 -25.53 -28.12 31.46
C ASN A 2 -24.06 -28.11 31.91
N LYS A 3 -23.22 -27.30 31.27
CA LYS A 3 -21.87 -27.02 31.76
C LYS A 3 -21.94 -25.75 32.61
N ASN A 4 -21.38 -25.84 33.82
CA ASN A 4 -21.28 -24.79 34.85
C ASN A 4 -22.54 -24.61 35.72
N ILE A 5 -22.66 -25.44 36.76
CA ILE A 5 -23.37 -25.06 37.98
C ILE A 5 -22.38 -25.18 39.14
N PHE A 6 -21.72 -24.07 39.46
CA PHE A 6 -21.36 -23.77 40.85
C PHE A 6 -21.51 -22.27 41.08
N ASN A 7 -22.75 -21.87 41.38
CA ASN A 7 -23.06 -20.56 41.93
C ASN A 7 -22.63 -20.55 43.41
N ALA A 8 -21.56 -19.84 43.73
CA ALA A 8 -21.41 -18.93 44.87
C ALA A 8 -22.26 -19.18 46.16
N PHE A 9 -22.20 -20.35 46.80
CA PHE A 9 -22.95 -20.55 48.07
C PHE A 9 -22.25 -21.22 49.26
N ILE A 10 -20.93 -21.45 49.25
CA ILE A 10 -20.23 -21.92 50.47
C ILE A 10 -18.89 -21.20 50.66
N VAL A 11 -18.91 -19.90 50.93
CA VAL A 11 -17.85 -19.25 51.74
C VAL A 11 -18.51 -18.22 52.62
N GLY A 12 -19.28 -18.71 53.59
CA GLY A 12 -20.07 -17.87 54.45
C GLY A 12 -20.50 -18.57 55.72
N SER A 13 -19.58 -19.26 56.41
CA SER A 13 -19.53 -19.39 57.87
C SER A 13 -18.62 -20.53 58.34
N LEU A 14 -17.89 -20.24 59.43
CA LEU A 14 -17.13 -21.11 60.32
C LEU A 14 -15.73 -21.59 59.88
N ALA A 15 -14.74 -20.88 60.42
CA ALA A 15 -13.46 -21.43 60.81
C ALA A 15 -13.63 -22.62 61.78
N MET A 16 -13.10 -23.80 61.42
CA MET A 16 -12.46 -24.75 62.33
C MET A 16 -11.46 -25.59 61.50
N GLY A 17 -10.20 -25.62 61.91
CA GLY A 17 -9.14 -26.35 61.21
C GLY A 17 -9.30 -27.87 61.31
N LEU A 18 -8.77 -28.58 60.30
CA LEU A 18 -8.03 -29.86 60.37
C LEU A 18 -7.80 -30.38 58.94
N ALA A 19 -6.54 -30.74 58.66
CA ALA A 19 -6.02 -31.63 57.61
C ALA A 19 -6.40 -31.38 56.13
N SER A 20 -5.34 -31.32 55.31
CA SER A 20 -5.33 -31.29 53.85
C SER A 20 -6.20 -32.38 53.21
N CYS A 21 -7.25 -31.98 52.52
CA CYS A 21 -7.86 -32.73 51.42
C CYS A 21 -8.01 -31.74 50.27
N SER A 22 -7.44 -32.05 49.10
CA SER A 22 -7.61 -31.23 47.90
C SER A 22 -9.09 -31.08 47.57
N GLU A 23 -9.48 -29.91 47.06
CA GLU A 23 -10.88 -29.50 46.83
C GLU A 23 -11.70 -30.51 45.99
N ASN A 24 -11.04 -31.31 45.14
CA ASN A 24 -11.70 -32.31 44.29
C ASN A 24 -11.83 -33.71 44.92
N SER A 25 -11.21 -34.00 46.07
CA SER A 25 -11.24 -35.33 46.68
C SER A 25 -12.65 -35.81 47.04
N TRP A 26 -13.60 -34.87 47.25
CA TRP A 26 -15.00 -35.20 47.50
C TRP A 26 -15.75 -35.50 46.19
N ASN A 27 -15.51 -34.74 45.12
CA ASN A 27 -16.19 -34.90 43.83
C ASN A 27 -15.79 -36.20 43.13
N ASP A 28 -14.51 -36.54 43.14
CA ASP A 28 -13.98 -37.78 42.54
C ASP A 28 -14.49 -39.06 43.22
N HIS A 29 -14.88 -38.97 44.50
CA HIS A 29 -15.32 -40.13 45.28
C HIS A 29 -16.83 -40.39 45.20
N TYR A 30 -17.63 -39.38 44.83
CA TYR A 30 -19.09 -39.45 44.95
C TYR A 30 -19.86 -39.09 43.67
N LEU A 31 -19.21 -38.61 42.60
CA LEU A 31 -19.86 -38.28 41.32
C LEU A 31 -19.31 -39.14 40.18
N ASP A 32 -20.03 -40.22 39.86
CA ASP A 32 -19.69 -41.13 38.78
C ASP A 32 -19.83 -40.44 37.42
N GLY A 33 -18.73 -40.36 36.65
CA GLY A 33 -18.66 -39.63 35.38
C GLY A 33 -18.21 -38.16 35.48
N PHE A 34 -17.63 -37.73 36.60
CA PHE A 34 -16.98 -36.42 36.73
C PHE A 34 -15.70 -36.35 35.88
N GLU A 35 -15.68 -35.47 34.88
CA GLU A 35 -14.45 -35.00 34.23
C GLU A 35 -14.04 -33.71 34.94
N GLY A 36 -12.89 -33.73 35.62
CA GLY A 36 -12.40 -32.60 36.41
C GLY A 36 -12.29 -31.28 35.63
N GLY A 37 -12.50 -30.16 36.34
CA GLY A 37 -12.11 -28.83 35.88
C GLY A 37 -10.61 -28.58 36.05
N VAL A 38 -10.16 -27.37 35.72
CA VAL A 38 -8.77 -26.90 35.93
C VAL A 38 -8.37 -27.16 37.39
N ASP A 39 -7.22 -27.81 37.61
CA ASP A 39 -6.67 -28.00 38.96
C ASP A 39 -6.16 -26.64 39.46
N TYR A 40 -6.71 -26.14 40.56
CA TYR A 40 -6.45 -24.77 41.06
C TYR A 40 -5.26 -24.70 42.01
N GLU A 41 -4.62 -25.83 42.32
CA GLU A 41 -3.43 -25.89 43.18
C GLU A 41 -2.12 -25.77 42.37
N ASP A 42 -2.15 -26.07 41.06
CA ASP A 42 -0.97 -26.07 40.17
C ASP A 42 -1.11 -25.06 39.02
N ALA A 43 0.03 -24.59 38.49
CA ALA A 43 0.06 -23.68 37.34
C ALA A 43 -0.39 -24.41 36.06
N VAL A 44 -1.22 -23.75 35.25
CA VAL A 44 -1.77 -24.36 34.03
C VAL A 44 -1.36 -23.62 32.75
N GLU A 45 -1.28 -24.36 31.65
CA GLU A 45 -1.14 -23.82 30.30
C GLU A 45 -2.47 -23.97 29.54
N GLY A 46 -2.95 -22.90 28.91
CA GLY A 46 -4.22 -22.90 28.20
C GLY A 46 -4.21 -22.06 26.91
N THR A 47 -5.30 -22.16 26.15
CA THR A 47 -5.54 -21.34 24.95
C THR A 47 -6.98 -20.82 24.97
N TYR A 48 -7.22 -19.59 24.51
CA TYR A 48 -8.56 -19.01 24.45
C TYR A 48 -8.72 -18.13 23.20
N THR A 49 -9.81 -18.26 22.45
CA THR A 49 -10.10 -17.38 21.30
C THR A 49 -11.27 -16.47 21.66
N LEU A 50 -11.08 -15.15 21.55
CA LEU A 50 -12.15 -14.19 21.83
C LEU A 50 -13.34 -14.36 20.88
N THR A 51 -14.52 -14.31 21.47
CA THR A 51 -15.81 -14.27 20.76
C THR A 51 -16.31 -12.83 20.63
N PRO A 52 -17.29 -12.55 19.73
CA PRO A 52 -17.93 -11.23 19.66
C PRO A 52 -18.51 -10.72 21.00
N SER A 53 -19.02 -11.64 21.84
CA SER A 53 -19.46 -11.29 23.20
C SER A 53 -18.31 -10.86 24.10
N ASP A 54 -17.12 -11.45 23.95
CA ASP A 54 -15.96 -11.09 24.77
C ASP A 54 -15.49 -9.67 24.46
N TYR A 55 -15.43 -9.26 23.18
CA TYR A 55 -15.14 -7.87 22.80
C TYR A 55 -16.14 -6.89 23.42
N SER A 56 -17.43 -7.27 23.47
CA SER A 56 -18.47 -6.45 24.10
C SER A 56 -18.27 -6.34 25.62
N SER A 57 -17.84 -7.42 26.28
CA SER A 57 -17.48 -7.42 27.71
C SER A 57 -16.25 -6.55 27.97
N VAL A 58 -15.19 -6.69 27.17
CA VAL A 58 -13.98 -5.87 27.27
C VAL A 58 -14.30 -4.39 27.09
N ALA A 59 -15.08 -4.04 26.06
CA ALA A 59 -15.53 -2.67 25.82
C ALA A 59 -16.30 -2.07 27.00
N SER A 60 -17.10 -2.89 27.69
CA SER A 60 -17.87 -2.46 28.87
C SER A 60 -16.98 -2.27 30.10
N LEU A 61 -15.95 -3.11 30.26
CA LEU A 61 -14.96 -2.97 31.34
C LEU A 61 -14.10 -1.72 31.13
N MET A 62 -13.61 -1.49 29.91
CA MET A 62 -12.81 -0.31 29.58
C MET A 62 -13.60 0.99 29.70
N GLN A 63 -14.89 1.00 29.34
CA GLN A 63 -15.75 2.17 29.57
C GLN A 63 -15.97 2.51 31.05
N GLN A 64 -15.86 1.55 31.98
CA GLN A 64 -16.00 1.81 33.41
C GLN A 64 -14.78 2.55 33.99
N VAL A 65 -13.60 2.35 33.40
CA VAL A 65 -12.36 3.00 33.82
C VAL A 65 -12.02 4.25 32.99
N ALA A 66 -12.64 4.42 31.83
CA ALA A 66 -12.46 5.58 30.97
C ALA A 66 -12.94 6.89 31.63
N VAL A 67 -12.10 7.92 31.57
CA VAL A 67 -12.37 9.23 32.17
C VAL A 67 -12.74 10.25 31.09
N THR A 68 -11.95 10.29 30.02
CA THR A 68 -12.09 11.22 28.89
C THR A 68 -13.06 10.72 27.83
N ASP A 69 -13.54 11.61 26.97
CA ASP A 69 -14.42 11.22 25.86
C ASP A 69 -13.68 10.42 24.78
N GLU A 70 -12.38 10.66 24.62
CA GLU A 70 -11.51 9.89 23.73
C GLU A 70 -11.35 8.44 24.21
N GLU A 71 -11.07 8.24 25.51
CA GLU A 71 -11.03 6.91 26.11
C GLU A 71 -12.39 6.19 25.98
N LYS A 72 -13.51 6.87 26.25
CA LYS A 72 -14.84 6.25 26.08
C LYS A 72 -15.10 5.83 24.64
N ALA A 73 -14.68 6.65 23.66
CA ALA A 73 -14.80 6.33 22.24
C ALA A 73 -13.93 5.11 21.88
N ALA A 74 -12.67 5.10 22.30
CA ALA A 74 -11.75 3.98 22.06
C ALA A 74 -12.26 2.67 22.70
N ALA A 75 -12.72 2.73 23.95
CA ALA A 75 -13.29 1.57 24.65
C ALA A 75 -14.54 1.03 23.92
N LYS A 76 -15.44 1.91 23.48
CA LYS A 76 -16.64 1.52 22.71
C LYS A 76 -16.28 0.92 21.34
N ALA A 77 -15.22 1.40 20.70
CA ALA A 77 -14.77 0.91 19.40
C ALA A 77 -14.39 -0.58 19.43
N ILE A 78 -13.76 -1.06 20.52
CA ILE A 78 -13.40 -2.48 20.69
C ILE A 78 -14.60 -3.40 20.45
N GLY A 79 -15.71 -3.11 21.13
CA GLY A 79 -16.93 -3.92 21.04
C GLY A 79 -17.71 -3.72 19.74
N SER A 80 -17.62 -2.53 19.14
CA SER A 80 -18.33 -2.22 17.89
C SER A 80 -17.64 -2.82 16.67
N ASN A 81 -16.31 -2.79 16.67
CA ASN A 81 -15.48 -3.20 15.56
C ASN A 81 -14.98 -4.64 15.67
N LEU A 82 -15.05 -5.22 16.88
CA LEU A 82 -14.60 -6.59 17.21
C LEU A 82 -13.08 -6.79 17.02
N TYR A 83 -12.30 -5.75 17.27
CA TYR A 83 -10.83 -5.81 17.28
C TYR A 83 -10.24 -4.79 18.25
N PHE A 84 -8.96 -4.98 18.61
CA PHE A 84 -8.16 -4.00 19.33
C PHE A 84 -7.38 -3.12 18.36
N ASP A 85 -7.28 -1.82 18.62
CA ASP A 85 -6.35 -0.95 17.90
C ASP A 85 -5.00 -1.02 18.61
N LYS A 86 -3.99 -1.56 17.93
CA LYS A 86 -2.63 -1.73 18.48
C LYS A 86 -2.00 -0.40 18.91
N SER A 87 -2.32 0.67 18.18
CA SER A 87 -1.80 2.02 18.43
C SER A 87 -2.74 2.89 19.26
N GLY A 88 -3.92 2.36 19.60
CA GLY A 88 -4.97 3.08 20.32
C GLY A 88 -4.71 3.18 21.83
N LEU A 89 -5.66 3.78 22.54
CA LEU A 89 -5.60 3.93 24.01
C LEU A 89 -5.81 2.62 24.77
N TYR A 90 -6.48 1.66 24.15
CA TYR A 90 -6.80 0.35 24.75
C TYR A 90 -6.36 -0.79 23.82
N PRO A 91 -5.05 -0.97 23.59
CA PRO A 91 -4.55 -2.13 22.88
C PRO A 91 -4.83 -3.40 23.69
N ALA A 92 -4.72 -4.56 23.05
CA ALA A 92 -5.09 -5.84 23.64
C ALA A 92 -4.37 -6.12 24.97
N GLN A 93 -3.07 -5.79 25.05
CA GLN A 93 -2.26 -5.92 26.27
C GLN A 93 -2.76 -5.11 27.47
N VAL A 94 -3.46 -4.00 27.22
CA VAL A 94 -4.04 -3.12 28.25
C VAL A 94 -5.47 -3.56 28.59
N ALA A 95 -6.27 -3.88 27.58
CA ALA A 95 -7.70 -4.11 27.73
C ALA A 95 -8.05 -5.53 28.22
N LEU A 96 -7.31 -6.55 27.75
CA LEU A 96 -7.62 -7.94 28.06
C LEU A 96 -7.40 -8.35 29.52
N PRO A 97 -6.36 -7.89 30.25
CA PRO A 97 -6.17 -8.22 31.66
C PRO A 97 -7.44 -8.12 32.51
N SER A 98 -8.21 -7.04 32.39
CA SER A 98 -9.46 -6.89 33.16
C SER A 98 -10.53 -7.92 32.79
N PHE A 99 -10.59 -8.35 31.53
CA PHE A 99 -11.52 -9.40 31.10
C PHE A 99 -11.09 -10.78 31.61
N LEU A 100 -9.79 -11.06 31.65
CA LEU A 100 -9.24 -12.33 32.15
C LEU A 100 -9.49 -12.54 33.65
N GLU A 101 -9.79 -11.48 34.40
CA GLU A 101 -10.21 -11.56 35.81
C GLU A 101 -11.72 -11.83 36.00
N THR A 102 -12.50 -11.87 34.92
CA THR A 102 -13.94 -12.09 35.01
C THR A 102 -14.29 -13.56 34.91
N SER A 103 -15.40 -13.97 35.52
CA SER A 103 -15.93 -15.35 35.44
C SER A 103 -16.31 -15.79 34.02
N SER A 104 -16.32 -14.86 33.05
CA SER A 104 -16.51 -15.18 31.63
C SER A 104 -15.27 -15.82 31.01
N PHE A 105 -14.08 -15.58 31.57
CA PHE A 105 -12.85 -16.22 31.13
C PHE A 105 -12.65 -17.56 31.85
N PRO A 106 -12.48 -18.70 31.16
CA PRO A 106 -12.44 -20.02 31.78
C PRO A 106 -11.32 -20.22 32.82
N TYR A 107 -10.22 -19.47 32.71
CA TYR A 107 -9.05 -19.61 33.58
C TYR A 107 -8.95 -18.50 34.63
N TYR A 108 -10.02 -17.74 34.89
CA TYR A 108 -9.97 -16.59 35.81
C TYR A 108 -9.53 -16.97 37.24
N LEU A 109 -9.84 -18.20 37.70
CA LEU A 109 -9.40 -18.72 39.02
C LEU A 109 -8.06 -19.47 39.00
N ALA A 110 -7.36 -19.54 37.87
CA ALA A 110 -6.09 -20.27 37.78
C ALA A 110 -5.06 -19.73 38.80
N SER A 111 -4.14 -20.59 39.23
CA SER A 111 -3.09 -20.26 40.20
C SER A 111 -2.00 -19.37 39.58
N ASN A 112 -1.18 -18.73 40.43
CA ASN A 112 0.00 -17.98 39.96
C ASN A 112 0.97 -18.88 39.19
N GLY A 113 1.57 -18.34 38.15
CA GLY A 113 2.42 -19.08 37.21
C GLY A 113 1.68 -19.59 35.98
N SER A 114 0.34 -19.65 36.01
CA SER A 114 -0.47 -20.07 34.87
C SER A 114 -0.30 -19.16 33.66
N VAL A 115 -0.34 -19.75 32.47
CA VAL A 115 -0.11 -19.09 31.19
C VAL A 115 -1.27 -19.42 30.23
N VAL A 116 -1.84 -18.42 29.58
CA VAL A 116 -2.87 -18.62 28.55
C VAL A 116 -2.53 -17.85 27.30
N ASP A 117 -2.55 -18.53 26.16
CA ASP A 117 -2.41 -17.92 24.83
C ASP A 117 -3.80 -17.51 24.34
N VAL A 118 -4.04 -16.19 24.25
CA VAL A 118 -5.32 -15.60 23.87
C VAL A 118 -5.26 -15.12 22.41
N THR A 119 -6.14 -15.64 21.56
CA THR A 119 -6.26 -15.28 20.15
C THR A 119 -7.36 -14.26 19.94
N TYR A 120 -7.05 -13.17 19.23
CA TYR A 120 -7.92 -12.02 19.00
C TYR A 120 -7.64 -11.33 17.66
N GLN A 121 -8.49 -10.39 17.26
CA GLN A 121 -8.30 -9.52 16.11
C GLN A 121 -7.67 -8.21 16.57
N GLU A 122 -6.66 -7.76 15.85
CA GLU A 122 -5.94 -6.53 16.12
C GLU A 122 -5.77 -5.75 14.82
N ALA A 123 -6.20 -4.49 14.81
CA ALA A 123 -5.94 -3.55 13.74
C ALA A 123 -4.60 -2.85 13.99
N SER A 124 -3.85 -2.65 12.92
CA SER A 124 -2.55 -2.00 12.94
C SER A 124 -2.56 -0.75 12.05
N ALA A 125 -1.38 -0.18 11.77
CA ALA A 125 -1.30 0.97 10.89
C ALA A 125 -1.85 0.62 9.50
N VAL A 126 -2.61 1.55 8.91
CA VAL A 126 -3.05 1.47 7.52
C VAL A 126 -1.80 1.30 6.63
N PRO A 127 -1.74 0.27 5.77
CA PRO A 127 -0.62 0.09 4.86
C PRO A 127 -0.36 1.35 4.02
N ALA A 128 0.88 1.82 4.02
CA ALA A 128 1.26 3.10 3.40
C ALA A 128 0.98 3.11 1.89
N GLU A 129 1.04 1.94 1.26
CA GLU A 129 0.76 1.68 -0.14
C GLU A 129 -0.67 2.06 -0.53
N ILE A 130 -1.65 1.94 0.37
CA ILE A 130 -3.03 2.38 0.10
C ILE A 130 -3.05 3.89 -0.20
N ASN A 131 -2.34 4.67 0.61
CA ASN A 131 -2.24 6.11 0.43
C ASN A 131 -1.40 6.46 -0.80
N ALA A 132 -0.31 5.74 -1.05
CA ALA A 132 0.53 5.95 -2.23
C ALA A 132 -0.21 5.64 -3.54
N LEU A 133 -1.01 4.57 -3.57
CA LEU A 133 -1.86 4.20 -4.71
C LEU A 133 -3.04 5.18 -4.89
N ALA A 134 -3.63 5.66 -3.79
CA ALA A 134 -4.63 6.73 -3.84
C ALA A 134 -4.06 8.02 -4.45
N GLY A 135 -2.78 8.30 -4.21
CA GLY A 135 -2.01 9.39 -4.82
C GLY A 135 -1.35 9.05 -6.16
N ALA A 136 -1.63 7.90 -6.77
CA ALA A 136 -0.97 7.48 -7.99
C ALA A 136 -1.16 8.50 -9.12
N LYS A 137 -0.10 8.71 -9.90
CA LYS A 137 -0.15 9.54 -11.11
C LYS A 137 -1.04 8.86 -12.15
N SER A 138 -1.84 9.62 -12.88
CA SER A 138 -2.60 9.10 -14.01
C SER A 138 -1.83 9.36 -15.30
N TYR A 139 -1.68 8.33 -16.14
CA TYR A 139 -1.09 8.46 -17.47
C TYR A 139 -1.93 7.75 -18.52
N THR A 140 -2.16 8.39 -19.66
CA THR A 140 -2.77 7.76 -20.84
C THR A 140 -1.73 7.76 -21.94
N VAL A 141 -1.43 6.58 -22.47
CA VAL A 141 -0.43 6.42 -23.54
C VAL A 141 -0.88 7.18 -24.78
N SER A 142 -0.04 8.11 -25.23
CA SER A 142 -0.34 9.02 -26.35
C SER A 142 -0.05 8.40 -27.70
N ALA A 143 -0.51 9.03 -28.79
CA ALA A 143 -0.16 8.61 -30.14
C ALA A 143 1.35 8.60 -30.39
N ALA A 144 2.08 9.59 -29.85
CA ALA A 144 3.53 9.69 -30.00
C ALA A 144 4.26 8.52 -29.30
N ASP A 145 3.75 8.05 -28.17
CA ASP A 145 4.33 6.89 -27.47
C ASP A 145 4.14 5.60 -28.26
N TYR A 146 2.97 5.42 -28.89
CA TYR A 146 2.76 4.28 -29.78
C TYR A 146 3.67 4.37 -31.02
N ALA A 147 3.81 5.55 -31.64
CA ALA A 147 4.72 5.74 -32.77
C ALA A 147 6.16 5.37 -32.41
N LYS A 148 6.64 5.80 -31.23
CA LYS A 148 7.95 5.39 -30.70
C LYS A 148 8.05 3.88 -30.50
N ALA A 149 7.01 3.24 -29.96
CA ALA A 149 6.99 1.80 -29.73
C ALA A 149 7.06 0.98 -31.04
N TRP A 150 6.42 1.47 -32.09
CA TRP A 150 6.45 0.86 -33.43
C TRP A 150 7.66 1.30 -34.27
N GLY A 151 8.43 2.28 -33.81
CA GLY A 151 9.60 2.80 -34.52
C GLY A 151 9.26 3.58 -35.80
N SER A 152 8.02 4.08 -35.93
CA SER A 152 7.56 4.81 -37.10
C SER A 152 6.47 5.82 -36.74
N GLU A 153 6.54 7.00 -37.36
CA GLU A 153 5.55 8.08 -37.23
C GLU A 153 4.33 7.86 -38.13
N THR A 154 4.42 7.03 -39.17
CA THR A 154 3.30 6.76 -40.10
C THR A 154 2.83 5.31 -40.07
N ALA A 155 3.75 4.36 -39.87
CA ALA A 155 3.48 2.92 -39.83
C ALA A 155 3.34 2.45 -38.37
N PHE A 156 2.31 2.96 -37.69
CA PHE A 156 1.99 2.56 -36.32
C PHE A 156 0.48 2.48 -36.11
N ILE A 157 0.06 1.72 -35.10
CA ILE A 157 -1.31 1.72 -34.61
C ILE A 157 -1.32 2.22 -33.16
N ARG A 158 -2.43 2.78 -32.70
CA ARG A 158 -2.62 3.26 -31.32
C ARG A 158 -2.93 2.13 -30.35
N ALA A 159 -2.13 1.07 -30.42
CA ALA A 159 -2.20 -0.07 -29.54
C ALA A 159 -0.83 -0.75 -29.48
N TYR A 160 -0.53 -1.33 -28.32
CA TYR A 160 0.52 -2.33 -28.22
C TYR A 160 0.06 -3.66 -28.81
N ALA A 161 1.00 -4.45 -29.27
CA ALA A 161 0.76 -5.76 -29.89
C ALA A 161 1.99 -6.66 -29.67
N PRO A 162 1.97 -7.95 -30.08
CA PRO A 162 3.10 -8.85 -29.88
C PRO A 162 4.48 -8.32 -30.34
N ASP A 163 4.54 -7.55 -31.43
CA ASP A 163 5.81 -6.99 -31.94
C ASP A 163 6.23 -5.69 -31.24
N ALA A 164 5.29 -4.97 -30.61
CA ALA A 164 5.50 -3.74 -29.86
C ALA A 164 4.76 -3.81 -28.53
N THR A 165 5.32 -4.53 -27.55
CA THR A 165 4.59 -4.92 -26.33
C THR A 165 4.49 -3.80 -25.31
N ALA A 166 3.39 -3.78 -24.55
CA ALA A 166 3.17 -2.83 -23.45
C ALA A 166 4.29 -2.91 -22.40
N ALA A 167 4.72 -4.12 -22.03
CA ALA A 167 5.74 -4.36 -21.01
C ALA A 167 7.12 -3.76 -21.36
N SER A 168 7.46 -3.65 -22.65
CA SER A 168 8.73 -3.07 -23.09
C SER A 168 8.65 -1.56 -23.33
N ASN A 169 7.45 -1.01 -23.60
CA ASN A 169 7.29 0.37 -24.05
C ASN A 169 6.66 1.31 -23.02
N ILE A 170 5.78 0.84 -22.13
CA ILE A 170 5.16 1.70 -21.11
C ILE A 170 6.20 2.27 -20.13
N PRO A 171 7.19 1.50 -19.63
CA PRO A 171 8.23 2.08 -18.77
C PRO A 171 8.99 3.24 -19.41
N VAL A 172 9.20 3.19 -20.74
CA VAL A 172 9.85 4.26 -21.51
C VAL A 172 8.91 5.46 -21.63
N ALA A 173 7.64 5.24 -21.98
CA ALA A 173 6.65 6.30 -22.06
C ALA A 173 6.47 7.04 -20.72
N LEU A 174 6.44 6.32 -19.60
CA LEU A 174 6.37 6.92 -18.27
C LEU A 174 7.64 7.72 -17.91
N ALA A 175 8.81 7.21 -18.27
CA ALA A 175 10.06 7.94 -18.06
C ALA A 175 10.09 9.26 -18.84
N ASP A 176 9.66 9.24 -20.10
CA ASP A 176 9.56 10.44 -20.95
C ASP A 176 8.51 11.43 -20.41
N ALA A 177 7.31 10.94 -20.07
CA ALA A 177 6.20 11.76 -19.59
C ALA A 177 6.50 12.49 -18.27
N PHE A 178 7.38 11.91 -17.45
CA PHE A 178 7.74 12.46 -16.14
C PHE A 178 9.21 12.90 -16.06
N ALA A 179 9.90 13.07 -17.20
CA ALA A 179 11.33 13.39 -17.24
C ALA A 179 11.70 14.72 -16.55
N GLU A 180 10.77 15.68 -16.53
CA GLU A 180 10.97 17.00 -15.90
C GLU A 180 10.64 17.01 -14.39
N GLN A 181 10.21 15.87 -13.83
CA GLN A 181 9.80 15.75 -12.43
C GLN A 181 10.79 14.87 -11.66
N THR A 182 11.09 15.25 -10.42
CA THR A 182 11.74 14.31 -9.49
C THR A 182 10.69 13.33 -8.98
N ILE A 183 10.91 12.04 -9.23
CA ILE A 183 10.02 10.96 -8.82
C ILE A 183 10.68 10.20 -7.67
N GLU A 184 10.01 10.16 -6.53
CA GLU A 184 10.49 9.39 -5.37
C GLU A 184 10.23 7.90 -5.57
N GLU A 185 11.12 7.07 -5.04
CA GLU A 185 10.91 5.62 -4.98
C GLU A 185 9.60 5.30 -4.23
N GLY A 186 8.83 4.34 -4.74
CA GLY A 186 7.50 4.01 -4.22
C GLY A 186 6.36 4.83 -4.83
N THR A 187 6.65 5.76 -5.75
CA THR A 187 5.58 6.46 -6.50
C THR A 187 4.88 5.50 -7.46
N PHE A 188 3.55 5.50 -7.45
CA PHE A 188 2.73 4.71 -8.37
C PHE A 188 2.19 5.54 -9.54
N ALA A 189 1.93 4.87 -10.67
CA ALA A 189 1.22 5.41 -11.81
C ALA A 189 0.16 4.41 -12.32
N VAL A 190 -1.08 4.87 -12.49
CA VAL A 190 -2.14 4.15 -13.19
C VAL A 190 -2.07 4.54 -14.67
N VAL A 191 -1.77 3.56 -15.51
CA VAL A 191 -1.58 3.74 -16.96
C VAL A 191 -2.75 3.15 -17.72
N THR A 192 -3.39 3.96 -18.54
CA THR A 192 -4.42 3.53 -19.51
C THR A 192 -3.81 3.46 -20.90
N TYR A 193 -3.98 2.32 -21.58
CA TYR A 193 -3.44 2.07 -22.91
C TYR A 193 -4.34 1.12 -23.69
N ASN A 194 -4.10 0.98 -24.99
CA ASN A 194 -4.79 0.03 -25.86
C ASN A 194 -3.86 -1.14 -26.20
N ASN A 195 -4.44 -2.32 -26.27
CA ASN A 195 -3.72 -3.55 -26.54
C ASN A 195 -4.46 -4.39 -27.60
N ALA A 196 -3.72 -4.93 -28.56
CA ALA A 196 -4.23 -5.80 -29.60
C ALA A 196 -3.59 -7.19 -29.49
N THR A 197 -4.37 -8.23 -29.79
CA THR A 197 -3.90 -9.63 -29.71
C THR A 197 -3.16 -10.09 -30.97
N GLN A 198 -3.15 -9.26 -32.02
CA GLN A 198 -2.51 -9.53 -33.31
C GLN A 198 -1.72 -8.29 -33.74
N ASN A 199 -0.70 -8.50 -34.57
CA ASN A 199 0.07 -7.40 -35.16
C ASN A 199 -0.71 -6.76 -36.33
N PRO A 200 -0.56 -5.45 -36.55
CA PRO A 200 -1.02 -4.80 -37.78
C PRO A 200 -0.23 -5.27 -39.00
N MET A 201 -0.76 -4.98 -40.18
CA MET A 201 0.02 -5.06 -41.42
C MET A 201 0.29 -3.65 -41.92
N PHE A 202 1.56 -3.35 -42.19
CA PHE A 202 1.99 -2.09 -42.77
C PHE A 202 2.30 -2.23 -44.26
N GLY A 203 2.12 -1.15 -45.01
CA GLY A 203 2.44 -1.10 -46.43
C GLY A 203 2.13 0.25 -47.07
N LEU A 204 2.47 0.39 -48.34
CA LEU A 204 2.15 1.60 -49.12
C LEU A 204 0.67 1.59 -49.52
N PRO A 205 -0.04 2.72 -49.41
CA PRO A 205 -1.42 2.83 -49.86
C PRO A 205 -1.53 2.81 -51.39
N ASP A 206 -2.64 2.29 -51.91
CA ASP A 206 -2.93 2.22 -53.36
C ASP A 206 -3.18 3.62 -53.97
N GLU A 207 -3.65 4.58 -53.17
CA GLU A 207 -3.83 5.98 -53.55
C GLU A 207 -3.00 6.89 -52.62
N VAL A 208 -2.44 7.97 -53.18
CA VAL A 208 -1.71 8.96 -52.38
C VAL A 208 -2.68 9.60 -51.38
N PRO A 209 -2.44 9.47 -50.08
CA PRO A 209 -3.35 10.04 -49.09
C PRO A 209 -3.31 11.57 -49.16
N ALA A 210 -4.46 12.20 -48.92
CA ALA A 210 -4.53 13.62 -48.66
C ALA A 210 -3.58 13.96 -47.49
N SER A 211 -2.89 15.09 -47.60
CA SER A 211 -1.92 15.54 -46.60
C SER A 211 -2.19 16.97 -46.19
N ALA A 212 -1.79 17.32 -44.97
CA ALA A 212 -1.88 18.68 -44.44
C ALA A 212 -0.68 18.98 -43.58
N ASP A 213 -0.24 20.23 -43.57
CA ASP A 213 0.94 20.68 -42.81
C ASP A 213 0.55 21.59 -41.65
N LEU A 214 1.34 21.54 -40.58
CA LEU A 214 1.13 22.30 -39.36
C LEU A 214 1.00 23.78 -39.69
N TYR A 215 -0.05 24.41 -39.17
CA TYR A 215 -0.23 25.84 -39.32
C TYR A 215 0.61 26.60 -38.30
N GLU A 216 1.82 27.00 -38.72
CA GLU A 216 2.81 27.62 -37.83
C GLU A 216 2.63 29.14 -37.64
N ALA A 217 1.74 29.80 -38.39
CA ALA A 217 1.59 31.25 -38.32
C ALA A 217 1.17 31.74 -36.91
N GLU A 218 1.59 32.94 -36.54
CA GLU A 218 1.21 33.57 -35.26
C GLU A 218 -0.21 34.16 -35.28
N GLU A 219 -0.65 34.61 -36.45
CA GLU A 219 -1.99 35.17 -36.65
C GLU A 219 -2.83 34.21 -37.50
N PHE A 220 -4.07 33.97 -37.07
CA PHE A 220 -5.02 33.16 -37.84
C PHE A 220 -5.49 33.88 -39.11
N LYS A 221 -5.73 33.11 -40.17
CA LYS A 221 -6.28 33.60 -41.45
C LYS A 221 -7.45 32.75 -41.90
N ALA A 222 -8.41 33.35 -42.60
CA ALA A 222 -9.46 32.60 -43.28
C ALA A 222 -8.85 31.58 -44.26
N GLY A 223 -9.46 30.40 -44.37
CA GLY A 223 -8.88 29.28 -45.12
C GLY A 223 -9.48 27.93 -44.75
N LYS A 224 -8.86 26.86 -45.26
CA LYS A 224 -9.24 25.47 -45.03
C LYS A 224 -8.30 24.83 -44.02
N TYR A 225 -8.87 24.23 -42.98
CA TYR A 225 -8.09 23.68 -41.87
C TYR A 225 -8.63 22.32 -41.42
N LEU A 226 -7.74 21.51 -40.88
CA LEU A 226 -8.07 20.36 -40.04
C LEU A 226 -7.93 20.75 -38.57
N LEU A 227 -8.91 20.33 -37.77
CA LEU A 227 -8.89 20.46 -36.31
C LEU A 227 -8.29 19.18 -35.73
N PHE A 228 -7.06 19.27 -35.21
CA PHE A 228 -6.30 18.11 -34.77
C PHE A 228 -6.15 18.07 -33.25
N ALA A 229 -6.28 16.89 -32.64
CA ALA A 229 -5.87 16.63 -31.26
C ALA A 229 -5.33 15.20 -31.15
N ASP A 230 -4.13 15.02 -30.58
CA ASP A 230 -3.54 13.69 -30.29
C ASP A 230 -3.75 12.65 -31.40
N GLY A 231 -3.37 12.99 -32.64
CA GLY A 231 -3.42 12.16 -33.86
C GLY A 231 -4.81 11.71 -34.32
N ILE A 232 -5.85 12.42 -33.91
CA ILE A 232 -7.16 12.40 -34.56
C ILE A 232 -7.47 13.78 -35.12
N VAL A 233 -8.33 13.83 -36.13
CA VAL A 233 -8.93 15.07 -36.65
C VAL A 233 -10.44 15.03 -36.50
N ALA A 234 -11.06 16.21 -36.39
CA ALA A 234 -12.51 16.34 -36.40
C ALA A 234 -13.11 15.99 -37.78
N ASN A 235 -14.29 15.37 -37.77
CA ASN A 235 -15.14 15.18 -38.94
C ASN A 235 -16.17 16.31 -39.00
N ILE A 236 -16.48 16.80 -40.19
CA ILE A 236 -17.61 17.69 -40.41
C ILE A 236 -18.93 17.02 -39.97
N ILE A 237 -19.95 17.81 -39.71
CA ILE A 237 -21.31 17.28 -39.48
C ILE A 237 -21.80 16.68 -40.80
N ASP A 238 -22.55 15.57 -40.73
CA ASP A 238 -23.20 14.98 -41.90
C ASP A 238 -23.88 16.08 -42.74
N PRO A 239 -23.40 16.36 -43.97
CA PRO A 239 -23.86 17.49 -44.75
C PRO A 239 -25.29 17.31 -45.27
N THR A 240 -25.88 16.12 -45.12
CA THR A 240 -27.30 15.86 -45.43
C THR A 240 -28.23 16.27 -44.29
N MET A 241 -27.67 16.65 -43.14
CA MET A 241 -28.41 17.05 -41.96
C MET A 241 -29.19 18.36 -42.22
N ALA A 242 -30.48 18.37 -41.89
CA ALA A 242 -31.34 19.53 -42.10
C ALA A 242 -30.90 20.75 -41.27
N ASP A 243 -31.08 21.95 -41.83
CA ASP A 243 -30.84 23.23 -41.16
C ASP A 243 -31.47 23.30 -39.76
N GLY A 244 -30.71 23.82 -38.80
CA GLY A 244 -31.14 23.99 -37.42
C GLY A 244 -31.09 22.73 -36.56
N LYS A 245 -30.58 21.62 -37.10
CA LYS A 245 -30.23 20.42 -36.32
C LYS A 245 -28.83 20.55 -35.73
N TYR A 246 -28.55 19.73 -34.73
CA TYR A 246 -27.29 19.73 -34.01
C TYR A 246 -26.61 18.37 -34.05
N SER A 247 -25.28 18.39 -33.93
CA SER A 247 -24.43 17.21 -33.79
C SER A 247 -23.17 17.55 -32.99
N TYR A 248 -22.36 16.54 -32.72
CA TYR A 248 -20.95 16.68 -32.35
C TYR A 248 -20.10 16.43 -33.59
N PHE A 249 -18.86 16.92 -33.60
CA PHE A 249 -17.89 16.46 -34.61
C PHE A 249 -17.34 15.11 -34.16
N ASN A 250 -17.52 14.09 -34.99
CA ASN A 250 -16.88 12.80 -34.78
C ASN A 250 -15.36 12.92 -35.03
N ALA A 251 -14.61 11.88 -34.70
CA ALA A 251 -13.16 11.87 -34.91
C ALA A 251 -12.75 10.82 -35.93
N THR A 252 -11.74 11.14 -36.73
CA THR A 252 -11.03 10.19 -37.60
C THR A 252 -9.58 10.13 -37.16
N GLU A 253 -9.04 8.92 -36.99
CA GLU A 253 -7.61 8.73 -36.73
C GLU A 253 -6.78 9.12 -37.95
N VAL A 254 -5.67 9.81 -37.71
CA VAL A 254 -4.73 10.24 -38.74
C VAL A 254 -3.31 9.81 -38.36
N SER A 255 -2.47 9.68 -39.38
CA SER A 255 -1.02 9.50 -39.21
C SER A 255 -0.36 10.87 -39.12
N VAL A 256 0.70 11.00 -38.31
CA VAL A 256 1.40 12.25 -38.06
C VAL A 256 2.88 12.01 -38.28
N SER A 257 3.50 12.74 -39.20
CA SER A 257 4.92 12.63 -39.55
C SER A 257 5.56 14.02 -39.51
N GLY A 258 6.36 14.28 -38.48
CA GLY A 258 6.86 15.61 -38.17
C GLY A 258 5.73 16.65 -38.11
N ASN A 259 5.79 17.65 -39.00
CA ASN A 259 4.79 18.71 -39.11
C ASN A 259 3.67 18.39 -40.11
N SER A 260 3.57 17.17 -40.62
CA SER A 260 2.58 16.78 -41.63
C SER A 260 1.64 15.70 -41.10
N ILE A 261 0.38 15.69 -41.56
CA ILE A 261 -0.59 14.64 -41.26
C ILE A 261 -1.24 14.07 -42.51
N SER A 262 -1.68 12.81 -42.44
CA SER A 262 -2.34 12.08 -43.54
C SER A 262 -3.42 11.12 -43.02
N GLY A 263 -4.19 10.51 -43.94
CA GLY A 263 -5.23 9.52 -43.57
C GLY A 263 -6.60 10.13 -43.28
N PHE A 264 -6.80 11.40 -43.63
CA PHE A 264 -8.09 12.10 -43.56
C PHE A 264 -8.75 12.17 -44.95
N SER A 265 -10.04 12.50 -44.98
CA SER A 265 -10.81 12.77 -46.20
C SER A 265 -11.00 14.28 -46.40
N LEU A 266 -10.71 14.76 -47.62
CA LEU A 266 -10.96 16.15 -48.01
C LEU A 266 -12.45 16.53 -47.91
N GLU A 267 -13.33 15.56 -48.13
CA GLU A 267 -14.78 15.77 -48.09
C GLU A 267 -15.34 15.76 -46.66
N ASN A 268 -14.69 15.03 -45.75
CA ASN A 268 -15.25 14.79 -44.42
C ASN A 268 -14.52 15.47 -43.27
N ASN A 269 -13.31 16.02 -43.48
CA ASN A 269 -12.48 16.52 -42.37
C ASN A 269 -12.14 18.00 -42.46
N VAL A 270 -12.43 18.65 -43.57
CA VAL A 270 -11.97 20.01 -43.86
C VAL A 270 -12.98 21.04 -43.37
N PHE A 271 -12.53 21.90 -42.46
CA PHE A 271 -13.28 23.04 -41.96
C PHE A 271 -12.89 24.29 -42.73
N VAL A 272 -13.90 25.07 -43.13
CA VAL A 272 -13.73 26.31 -43.87
C VAL A 272 -14.00 27.48 -42.94
N PHE A 273 -13.02 28.37 -42.81
CA PHE A 273 -13.15 29.63 -42.08
C PHE A 273 -13.23 30.79 -43.06
N THR A 274 -14.25 31.64 -42.93
CA THR A 274 -14.44 32.84 -43.78
C THR A 274 -14.54 34.11 -42.94
N GLU A 275 -14.06 35.24 -43.47
CA GLU A 275 -14.06 36.51 -42.73
C GLU A 275 -15.47 37.07 -42.55
N THR A 276 -15.74 37.63 -41.37
CA THR A 276 -17.00 38.37 -41.10
C THR A 276 -16.91 39.86 -41.46
N GLY A 277 -15.71 40.35 -41.78
CA GLY A 277 -15.40 41.78 -41.87
C GLY A 277 -14.96 42.43 -40.55
N THR A 278 -15.13 41.74 -39.41
CA THR A 278 -14.53 42.14 -38.12
C THR A 278 -13.20 41.39 -37.94
N PRO A 279 -12.07 42.08 -37.73
CA PRO A 279 -10.77 41.43 -37.52
C PRO A 279 -10.81 40.42 -36.37
N GLY A 280 -10.26 39.21 -36.61
CA GLY A 280 -10.22 38.14 -35.62
C GLY A 280 -11.54 37.38 -35.42
N VAL A 281 -12.59 37.68 -36.20
CA VAL A 281 -13.90 37.03 -36.12
C VAL A 281 -14.27 36.41 -37.47
N TYR A 282 -14.61 35.13 -37.44
CA TYR A 282 -14.81 34.29 -38.61
C TYR A 282 -16.16 33.57 -38.56
N TYR A 283 -16.69 33.18 -39.71
CA TYR A 283 -17.64 32.08 -39.79
C TYR A 283 -16.87 30.77 -39.94
N MET A 284 -17.37 29.69 -39.36
CA MET A 284 -16.83 28.34 -39.49
C MET A 284 -17.87 27.46 -40.20
N GLY A 285 -17.42 26.58 -41.10
CA GLY A 285 -18.30 25.76 -41.92
C GLY A 285 -17.55 24.63 -42.63
N ASP A 286 -18.11 24.14 -43.72
CA ASP A 286 -17.51 23.12 -44.60
C ASP A 286 -17.41 23.58 -46.05
N ASP A 287 -16.69 22.80 -46.87
CA ASP A 287 -16.47 23.07 -48.30
C ASP A 287 -17.70 22.80 -49.17
N LEU A 288 -18.80 22.31 -48.56
CA LEU A 288 -20.09 22.09 -49.20
C LEU A 288 -21.04 23.29 -48.99
N GLY A 289 -20.59 24.33 -48.27
CA GLY A 289 -21.29 25.60 -48.10
C GLY A 289 -22.19 25.69 -46.88
N HIS A 290 -22.07 24.76 -45.92
CA HIS A 290 -22.77 24.87 -44.64
C HIS A 290 -21.97 25.70 -43.63
N TYR A 291 -22.69 26.24 -42.66
CA TYR A 291 -22.17 27.03 -41.55
C TYR A 291 -22.48 26.33 -40.23
N TYR A 292 -21.50 26.37 -39.32
CA TYR A 292 -21.62 25.87 -37.97
C TYR A 292 -21.79 27.02 -36.97
N TYR A 293 -22.73 26.87 -36.05
CA TYR A 293 -23.04 27.87 -35.04
C TYR A 293 -23.36 27.22 -33.69
N GLY A 294 -23.10 27.97 -32.62
CA GLY A 294 -23.21 27.49 -31.24
C GLY A 294 -24.42 28.04 -30.51
N ALA A 295 -24.78 27.40 -29.39
CA ALA A 295 -25.83 27.87 -28.49
C ALA A 295 -25.42 27.74 -27.01
N GLU A 296 -25.94 28.61 -26.15
CA GLU A 296 -25.53 28.71 -24.74
C GLU A 296 -25.75 27.40 -23.95
N ARG A 297 -26.85 26.68 -24.22
CA ARG A 297 -27.34 25.61 -23.33
C ARG A 297 -26.61 24.27 -23.46
N TYR A 298 -26.19 23.88 -24.67
CA TYR A 298 -25.69 22.53 -24.95
C TYR A 298 -24.28 22.59 -25.53
N ASN A 299 -23.53 21.51 -25.40
CA ASN A 299 -22.12 21.42 -25.81
C ASN A 299 -22.02 20.79 -27.21
N ASN A 300 -22.82 21.28 -28.14
CA ASN A 300 -23.00 20.75 -29.49
C ASN A 300 -22.87 21.88 -30.53
N PHE A 301 -22.81 21.49 -31.80
CA PHE A 301 -22.76 22.40 -32.94
C PHE A 301 -24.05 22.28 -33.75
N TYR A 302 -24.59 23.39 -34.19
CA TYR A 302 -25.71 23.41 -35.15
C TYR A 302 -25.21 23.62 -36.57
N ILE A 303 -25.94 23.06 -37.55
CA ILE A 303 -25.65 23.18 -38.99
C ILE A 303 -26.72 24.01 -39.70
N SER A 304 -26.32 24.85 -40.67
CA SER A 304 -27.24 25.48 -41.62
C SER A 304 -26.58 25.74 -42.97
N SER A 305 -27.33 25.51 -44.05
CA SER A 305 -26.97 25.91 -45.42
C SER A 305 -27.09 27.42 -45.67
N VAL A 306 -27.65 28.18 -44.72
CA VAL A 306 -27.85 29.62 -44.81
C VAL A 306 -26.98 30.33 -43.78
N LYS A 307 -26.15 31.25 -44.24
CA LYS A 307 -25.32 32.08 -43.38
C LYS A 307 -26.17 32.98 -42.48
N GLY A 308 -26.01 32.86 -41.16
CA GLY A 308 -26.54 33.81 -40.18
C GLY A 308 -25.60 34.99 -39.93
N GLU A 309 -26.15 36.12 -39.47
CA GLU A 309 -25.38 37.36 -39.16
C GLU A 309 -25.26 37.64 -37.65
N THR A 310 -25.95 36.85 -36.84
CA THR A 310 -25.95 36.92 -35.37
C THR A 310 -24.68 36.29 -34.78
N ASP A 311 -24.41 36.56 -33.51
CA ASP A 311 -23.14 36.18 -32.87
C ASP A 311 -22.99 34.68 -32.58
N ASP A 312 -24.08 33.91 -32.66
CA ASP A 312 -24.05 32.44 -32.65
C ASP A 312 -23.31 31.87 -33.86
N TYR A 313 -23.33 32.54 -35.02
CA TYR A 313 -22.61 32.10 -36.23
C TYR A 313 -21.13 32.53 -36.26
N LYS A 314 -20.69 33.30 -35.27
CA LYS A 314 -19.36 33.92 -35.26
C LYS A 314 -18.42 33.23 -34.30
N TRP A 315 -17.17 33.11 -34.72
CA TRP A 315 -16.11 32.40 -34.02
C TRP A 315 -14.88 33.30 -33.91
N THR A 316 -14.29 33.36 -32.72
CA THR A 316 -12.97 33.95 -32.50
C THR A 316 -11.92 32.86 -32.55
N VAL A 317 -10.78 33.13 -33.17
CA VAL A 317 -9.68 32.17 -33.31
C VAL A 317 -8.38 32.82 -32.87
N THR A 318 -7.75 32.28 -31.83
CA THR A 318 -6.54 32.84 -31.22
C THR A 318 -5.51 31.76 -30.92
N LYS A 319 -4.24 32.04 -31.19
CA LYS A 319 -3.13 31.13 -30.88
C LYS A 319 -2.78 31.23 -29.40
N ASN A 320 -2.57 30.09 -28.76
CA ASN A 320 -2.15 30.00 -27.37
C ASN A 320 -0.63 29.83 -27.27
N GLU A 321 -0.06 30.11 -26.09
CA GLU A 321 1.38 29.92 -25.82
C GLU A 321 1.82 28.45 -25.96
N ASP A 322 0.91 27.49 -25.79
CA ASP A 322 1.17 26.05 -25.93
C ASP A 322 1.10 25.54 -27.39
N GLY A 323 0.95 26.46 -28.36
CA GLY A 323 0.85 26.15 -29.78
C GLY A 323 -0.52 25.67 -30.25
N LYS A 324 -1.50 25.49 -29.34
CA LYS A 324 -2.89 25.16 -29.69
C LYS A 324 -3.68 26.41 -30.03
N TRP A 325 -4.85 26.23 -30.62
CA TRP A 325 -5.76 27.29 -31.05
C TRP A 325 -7.03 27.30 -30.20
N SER A 326 -7.34 28.45 -29.63
CA SER A 326 -8.63 28.70 -28.99
C SER A 326 -9.64 29.17 -30.04
N ILE A 327 -10.55 28.27 -30.43
CA ILE A 327 -11.66 28.55 -31.35
C ILE A 327 -12.93 28.65 -30.51
N MET A 328 -13.46 29.86 -30.35
CA MET A 328 -14.55 30.14 -29.41
C MET A 328 -15.75 30.75 -30.11
N ASN A 329 -16.93 30.17 -29.88
CA ASN A 329 -18.19 30.74 -30.33
C ASN A 329 -18.48 32.06 -29.60
N VAL A 330 -18.83 33.12 -30.34
CA VAL A 330 -19.00 34.47 -29.78
C VAL A 330 -20.23 34.55 -28.87
N LEU A 331 -21.39 33.99 -29.26
CA LEU A 331 -22.57 33.99 -28.38
C LEU A 331 -22.43 33.00 -27.24
N ALA A 332 -22.11 31.74 -27.54
CA ALA A 332 -22.13 30.66 -26.55
C ALA A 332 -21.00 30.77 -25.52
N GLN A 333 -19.90 31.49 -25.84
CA GLN A 333 -18.71 31.62 -25.00
C GLN A 333 -18.11 30.25 -24.64
N LYS A 334 -18.02 29.38 -25.66
CA LYS A 334 -17.51 28.01 -25.55
C LYS A 334 -16.44 27.73 -26.58
N TYR A 335 -15.42 26.98 -26.17
CA TYR A 335 -14.30 26.56 -26.98
C TYR A 335 -14.58 25.21 -27.65
N VAL A 336 -14.12 25.07 -28.89
CA VAL A 336 -14.05 23.77 -29.58
C VAL A 336 -12.93 22.94 -28.94
N GLU A 337 -13.29 21.81 -28.32
CA GLU A 337 -12.32 20.90 -27.70
C GLU A 337 -12.68 19.43 -27.96
N TYR A 338 -11.67 18.58 -28.09
CA TYR A 338 -11.83 17.13 -28.16
C TYR A 338 -11.99 16.53 -26.76
N SER A 339 -12.99 15.65 -26.58
CA SER A 339 -13.19 14.88 -25.35
C SER A 339 -12.82 13.42 -25.54
N ALA A 340 -11.72 12.98 -24.94
CA ALA A 340 -11.33 11.56 -24.90
C ALA A 340 -12.38 10.67 -24.20
N ASN A 341 -13.19 11.24 -23.28
CA ASN A 341 -14.25 10.49 -22.59
C ASN A 341 -15.45 10.16 -23.49
N TYR A 342 -15.70 11.00 -24.51
CA TYR A 342 -16.85 10.86 -25.42
C TYR A 342 -16.43 10.46 -26.84
N SER A 343 -15.13 10.47 -27.13
CA SER A 343 -14.56 10.24 -28.46
C SER A 343 -15.13 11.17 -29.54
N THR A 344 -15.50 12.40 -29.16
CA THR A 344 -16.07 13.42 -30.03
C THR A 344 -15.53 14.80 -29.67
N TRP A 345 -15.69 15.77 -30.58
CA TRP A 345 -15.46 17.18 -30.29
C TRP A 345 -16.76 17.88 -29.94
N GLY A 346 -16.69 18.78 -28.97
CA GLY A 346 -17.82 19.57 -28.49
C GLY A 346 -17.44 21.02 -28.20
N GLU A 347 -18.45 21.80 -27.82
CA GLU A 347 -18.28 23.17 -27.33
C GLU A 347 -18.30 23.21 -25.80
N TYR A 348 -17.22 23.64 -25.14
CA TYR A 348 -17.10 23.66 -23.68
C TYR A 348 -16.72 25.04 -23.14
N ASN A 349 -17.27 25.43 -21.99
CA ASN A 349 -17.04 26.74 -21.34
C ASN A 349 -15.85 26.73 -20.35
N ASP A 350 -15.18 25.59 -20.22
CA ASP A 350 -14.04 25.32 -19.35
C ASP A 350 -13.10 24.34 -20.06
N ALA A 351 -11.80 24.39 -19.71
CA ALA A 351 -10.76 23.58 -20.33
C ALA A 351 -10.82 22.12 -19.87
N ARG A 352 -11.82 21.37 -20.37
CA ARG A 352 -12.06 19.96 -20.01
C ARG A 352 -11.66 18.98 -21.11
N GLY A 353 -11.49 19.46 -22.34
CA GLY A 353 -10.99 18.71 -23.48
C GLY A 353 -9.64 19.22 -23.97
N VAL A 354 -9.22 18.74 -25.14
CA VAL A 354 -8.00 19.17 -25.82
C VAL A 354 -8.37 20.18 -26.91
N LYS A 355 -7.87 21.41 -26.79
CA LYS A 355 -7.97 22.44 -27.83
C LYS A 355 -7.22 22.00 -29.11
N PRO A 356 -7.69 22.38 -30.31
CA PRO A 356 -7.11 21.92 -31.54
C PRO A 356 -5.73 22.52 -31.82
N ILE A 357 -4.85 21.73 -32.43
CA ILE A 357 -3.79 22.23 -33.30
C ILE A 357 -4.38 22.33 -34.70
N LEU A 358 -3.97 23.32 -35.49
CA LEU A 358 -4.48 23.51 -36.85
C LEU A 358 -3.47 23.01 -37.88
N TYR A 359 -3.97 22.30 -38.89
CA TYR A 359 -3.21 21.91 -40.08
C TYR A 359 -3.87 22.47 -41.33
N VAL A 360 -3.08 22.95 -42.28
CA VAL A 360 -3.53 23.46 -43.58
C VAL A 360 -3.41 22.34 -44.61
N VAL A 361 -4.50 22.09 -45.34
CA VAL A 361 -4.57 21.06 -46.36
C VAL A 361 -3.64 21.38 -47.53
N ASN A 362 -2.85 20.41 -47.97
CA ASN A 362 -1.98 20.52 -49.13
C ASN A 362 -2.76 20.25 -50.42
N GLU A 363 -2.62 21.13 -51.42
CA GLU A 363 -3.24 20.94 -52.74
C GLU A 363 -2.45 19.99 -53.66
N GLU A 364 -1.21 19.65 -53.32
CA GLU A 364 -0.38 18.69 -54.04
C GLU A 364 -0.30 17.34 -53.32
N ALA A 365 -0.33 16.26 -54.09
CA ALA A 365 -0.24 14.89 -53.60
C ALA A 365 1.14 14.64 -52.96
N SER A 366 1.16 14.15 -51.71
CA SER A 366 2.39 13.82 -50.97
C SER A 366 3.12 12.60 -51.53
N THR A 367 4.38 12.37 -51.14
CA THR A 367 5.04 11.10 -51.43
C THR A 367 4.43 9.98 -50.57
N PRO A 368 4.04 8.83 -51.15
CA PRO A 368 3.49 7.71 -50.37
C PRO A 368 4.44 7.24 -49.28
N THR A 369 3.97 7.21 -48.05
CA THR A 369 4.66 6.62 -46.90
C THR A 369 3.96 5.32 -46.49
N GLU A 370 4.68 4.47 -45.76
CA GLU A 370 4.11 3.24 -45.21
C GLU A 370 3.09 3.58 -44.10
N ILE A 371 1.91 2.97 -44.17
CA ILE A 371 0.79 3.17 -43.23
C ILE A 371 0.23 1.80 -42.77
N PRO A 372 -0.64 1.75 -41.75
CA PRO A 372 -1.39 0.54 -41.44
C PRO A 372 -2.39 0.22 -42.56
N LEU A 373 -2.16 -0.89 -43.26
CA LEU A 373 -3.10 -1.48 -44.22
C LEU A 373 -4.14 -2.38 -43.52
N TYR A 374 -3.80 -2.87 -42.33
CA TYR A 374 -4.72 -3.61 -41.45
C TYR A 374 -4.48 -3.21 -40.00
N THR A 375 -5.55 -2.77 -39.34
CA THR A 375 -5.55 -2.46 -37.90
C THR A 375 -6.37 -3.52 -37.18
N PRO A 376 -5.74 -4.35 -36.31
CA PRO A 376 -6.46 -5.33 -35.51
C PRO A 376 -7.33 -4.62 -34.47
N VAL A 377 -8.41 -5.29 -34.05
CA VAL A 377 -9.25 -4.79 -32.94
C VAL A 377 -8.40 -4.73 -31.68
N SER A 378 -8.38 -3.57 -31.04
CA SER A 378 -7.73 -3.33 -29.75
C SER A 378 -8.75 -3.15 -28.64
N VAL A 379 -8.31 -3.39 -27.41
CA VAL A 379 -9.08 -3.16 -26.19
C VAL A 379 -8.31 -2.22 -25.27
N THR A 380 -9.04 -1.36 -24.56
CA THR A 380 -8.44 -0.49 -23.55
C THR A 380 -8.20 -1.26 -22.26
N GLU A 381 -6.98 -1.17 -21.76
CA GLU A 381 -6.50 -1.80 -20.53
C GLU A 381 -5.94 -0.74 -19.57
N ASN A 382 -5.94 -1.08 -18.28
CA ASN A 382 -5.26 -0.36 -17.23
C ASN A 382 -4.17 -1.25 -16.63
N ALA A 383 -3.04 -0.65 -16.29
CA ALA A 383 -1.97 -1.28 -15.51
C ALA A 383 -1.43 -0.31 -14.46
N VAL A 384 -0.92 -0.83 -13.35
CA VAL A 384 -0.28 -0.01 -12.31
C VAL A 384 1.23 -0.27 -12.36
N TYR A 385 1.99 0.82 -12.38
CA TYR A 385 3.45 0.80 -12.34
C TYR A 385 3.94 1.46 -11.04
N CYS A 386 5.04 0.97 -10.49
CA CYS A 386 5.76 1.55 -9.36
C CYS A 386 7.16 1.96 -9.81
N TYR A 387 7.60 3.13 -9.35
CA TYR A 387 8.97 3.62 -9.56
C TYR A 387 9.88 3.09 -8.47
N ASN A 388 10.93 2.35 -8.85
CA ASN A 388 11.86 1.71 -7.90
C ASN A 388 13.14 2.52 -7.64
N GLY A 389 13.10 3.84 -7.83
CA GLY A 389 14.26 4.73 -7.71
C GLY A 389 15.16 4.81 -8.95
N GLY A 390 14.91 3.97 -9.97
CA GLY A 390 15.63 4.07 -11.25
C GLY A 390 14.78 3.82 -12.50
N LYS A 391 13.73 2.99 -12.40
CA LYS A 391 12.83 2.66 -13.51
C LYS A 391 11.41 2.41 -13.02
N TRP A 392 10.47 2.57 -13.94
CA TRP A 392 9.10 2.10 -13.78
C TRP A 392 9.03 0.59 -14.04
N ALA A 393 8.33 -0.14 -13.18
CA ALA A 393 8.02 -1.55 -13.36
C ALA A 393 6.55 -1.80 -12.97
N VAL A 394 5.94 -2.87 -13.48
CA VAL A 394 4.59 -3.27 -13.06
C VAL A 394 4.59 -3.47 -11.55
N ALA A 395 3.62 -2.86 -10.87
CA ALA A 395 3.49 -2.96 -9.42
C ALA A 395 3.14 -4.40 -9.01
N ASP A 396 3.90 -4.94 -8.07
CA ASP A 396 3.65 -6.27 -7.51
C ASP A 396 2.56 -6.20 -6.44
N GLY A 397 1.74 -7.25 -6.32
CA GLY A 397 0.60 -7.30 -5.38
C GLY A 397 -0.46 -6.23 -5.61
N VAL A 398 -0.55 -5.67 -6.83
CA VAL A 398 -1.56 -4.68 -7.22
C VAL A 398 -2.40 -5.20 -8.38
N VAL A 399 -3.71 -5.25 -8.17
CA VAL A 399 -4.71 -5.54 -9.19
C VAL A 399 -5.44 -4.25 -9.56
N VAL A 400 -5.57 -3.96 -10.85
CA VAL A 400 -6.37 -2.82 -11.33
C VAL A 400 -7.55 -3.31 -12.16
N LEU A 401 -8.72 -2.69 -11.95
CA LEU A 401 -9.90 -2.96 -12.74
C LEU A 401 -9.78 -2.34 -14.13
N ASN A 402 -10.07 -3.15 -15.14
CA ASN A 402 -10.12 -2.75 -16.54
C ASN A 402 -11.56 -2.37 -16.95
N PRO A 403 -11.77 -1.59 -18.03
CA PRO A 403 -13.10 -1.28 -18.55
C PRO A 403 -14.00 -2.51 -18.77
N ALA A 404 -13.41 -3.63 -19.21
CA ALA A 404 -14.11 -4.90 -19.37
C ALA A 404 -14.58 -5.50 -18.03
N ASP A 405 -13.83 -5.29 -16.94
CA ASP A 405 -14.18 -5.79 -15.60
C ASP A 405 -15.43 -5.08 -15.07
N TYR A 406 -15.51 -3.75 -15.23
CA TYR A 406 -16.72 -2.98 -14.89
C TYR A 406 -17.93 -3.49 -15.68
N THR A 407 -17.76 -3.67 -17.00
CA THR A 407 -18.82 -4.15 -17.88
C THR A 407 -19.31 -5.54 -17.47
N ALA A 408 -18.38 -6.46 -17.14
CA ALA A 408 -18.70 -7.80 -16.66
C ALA A 408 -19.48 -7.80 -15.33
N MET A 409 -19.24 -6.80 -14.48
CA MET A 409 -19.99 -6.60 -13.23
C MET A 409 -21.30 -5.82 -13.41
N GLY A 410 -21.63 -5.37 -14.62
CA GLY A 410 -22.86 -4.63 -14.93
C GLY A 410 -22.75 -3.11 -14.75
N PHE A 411 -21.53 -2.58 -14.64
CA PHE A 411 -21.25 -1.15 -14.48
C PHE A 411 -20.78 -0.52 -15.80
N SER A 412 -20.99 0.79 -15.93
CA SER A 412 -20.57 1.60 -17.08
C SER A 412 -19.70 2.77 -16.64
N ASN A 413 -19.04 3.45 -17.59
CA ASN A 413 -18.18 4.62 -17.35
C ASN A 413 -17.03 4.39 -16.36
N ASN A 414 -16.52 3.15 -16.25
CA ASN A 414 -15.45 2.76 -15.33
C ASN A 414 -15.70 3.19 -13.88
N SER A 415 -16.96 3.08 -13.43
CA SER A 415 -17.42 3.50 -12.10
C SER A 415 -18.16 2.37 -11.41
N LEU A 416 -17.60 1.88 -10.30
CA LEU A 416 -18.15 0.82 -9.45
C LEU A 416 -18.78 1.43 -8.18
N SER A 417 -19.99 0.99 -7.82
CA SER A 417 -20.58 1.15 -6.48
C SER A 417 -20.51 -0.17 -5.71
N ASP A 418 -20.70 -0.12 -4.38
CA ASP A 418 -20.77 -1.30 -3.51
C ASP A 418 -19.53 -2.21 -3.67
N ALA A 419 -18.36 -1.58 -3.70
CA ALA A 419 -17.08 -2.21 -3.99
C ALA A 419 -16.76 -3.35 -3.01
N GLU A 420 -17.19 -3.25 -1.77
CA GLU A 420 -17.08 -4.26 -0.72
C GLU A 420 -17.83 -5.56 -1.04
N ILE A 421 -18.79 -5.54 -1.97
CA ILE A 421 -19.51 -6.72 -2.47
C ILE A 421 -18.86 -7.24 -3.75
N TYR A 422 -18.59 -6.34 -4.70
CA TYR A 422 -18.17 -6.73 -6.05
C TYR A 422 -16.69 -7.09 -6.15
N ILE A 423 -15.79 -6.37 -5.45
CA ILE A 423 -14.35 -6.62 -5.52
C ILE A 423 -14.00 -8.02 -4.98
N PRO A 424 -14.53 -8.50 -3.83
CA PRO A 424 -14.27 -9.86 -3.39
C PRO A 424 -14.64 -10.95 -4.42
N LEU A 425 -15.77 -10.78 -5.11
CA LEU A 425 -16.22 -11.71 -6.15
C LEU A 425 -15.33 -11.65 -7.38
N TYR A 426 -14.93 -10.43 -7.79
CA TYR A 426 -13.98 -10.20 -8.86
C TYR A 426 -12.64 -10.88 -8.57
N LEU A 427 -12.05 -10.63 -7.39
CA LEU A 427 -10.78 -11.21 -6.98
C LEU A 427 -10.84 -12.74 -6.90
N ARG A 428 -11.95 -13.32 -6.43
CA ARG A 428 -12.12 -14.78 -6.43
C ARG A 428 -12.08 -15.37 -7.84
N ASN A 429 -12.62 -14.67 -8.84
CA ASN A 429 -12.59 -15.13 -10.23
C ASN A 429 -11.22 -14.87 -10.89
N LYS A 430 -10.58 -13.73 -10.57
CA LYS A 430 -9.27 -13.32 -11.10
C LYS A 430 -8.13 -14.17 -10.52
N LEU A 431 -8.21 -14.50 -9.23
CA LEU A 431 -7.18 -15.17 -8.44
C LEU A 431 -7.76 -16.43 -7.75
N PRO A 432 -8.20 -17.45 -8.52
CA PRO A 432 -8.92 -18.61 -7.99
C PRO A 432 -8.07 -19.55 -7.11
N TYR A 433 -6.75 -19.35 -7.06
CA TYR A 433 -5.80 -20.21 -6.32
C TYR A 433 -5.08 -19.47 -5.18
N ALA A 434 -5.62 -18.32 -4.75
CA ALA A 434 -5.12 -17.58 -3.61
C ALA A 434 -5.01 -18.47 -2.36
N GLN A 435 -3.90 -18.33 -1.63
CA GLN A 435 -3.70 -19.03 -0.36
C GLN A 435 -4.15 -18.14 0.79
N SER A 436 -4.59 -18.74 1.90
CA SER A 436 -4.96 -17.97 3.10
C SER A 436 -3.79 -17.05 3.51
N GLY A 437 -4.11 -15.77 3.78
CA GLY A 437 -3.15 -14.71 4.05
C GLY A 437 -2.63 -13.97 2.80
N ALA A 438 -2.97 -14.40 1.58
CA ALA A 438 -2.62 -13.65 0.37
C ALA A 438 -3.23 -12.24 0.40
N GLN A 439 -2.47 -11.24 -0.04
CA GLN A 439 -2.84 -9.84 0.01
C GLN A 439 -2.77 -9.23 -1.39
N GLU A 440 -3.75 -8.39 -1.74
CA GLU A 440 -3.78 -7.65 -3.00
C GLU A 440 -4.33 -6.25 -2.78
N PHE A 441 -3.60 -5.24 -3.25
CA PHE A 441 -4.13 -3.89 -3.38
C PHE A 441 -4.98 -3.81 -4.64
N VAL A 442 -6.22 -3.35 -4.53
CA VAL A 442 -7.13 -3.22 -5.66
C VAL A 442 -7.35 -1.77 -6.01
N VAL A 443 -6.92 -1.39 -7.21
CA VAL A 443 -7.13 -0.06 -7.79
C VAL A 443 -8.37 -0.05 -8.68
N TYR A 444 -9.28 0.88 -8.41
CA TYR A 444 -10.54 1.04 -9.13
C TYR A 444 -11.02 2.49 -9.11
N ASN A 445 -12.00 2.83 -9.95
CA ASN A 445 -12.58 4.17 -10.06
C ASN A 445 -11.48 5.23 -10.25
N ARG A 446 -10.60 4.96 -11.23
CA ARG A 446 -9.36 5.69 -11.55
C ARG A 446 -8.20 5.40 -10.59
N ASN A 447 -8.26 5.91 -9.36
CA ASN A 447 -7.15 5.85 -8.40
C ASN A 447 -7.59 5.47 -6.99
N LYS A 448 -8.84 5.08 -6.75
CA LYS A 448 -9.22 4.56 -5.43
C LYS A 448 -8.51 3.23 -5.21
N ALA A 449 -7.90 3.06 -4.05
CA ALA A 449 -7.17 1.86 -3.69
C ALA A 449 -7.67 1.33 -2.35
N ASP A 450 -7.88 0.01 -2.28
CA ASP A 450 -8.25 -0.71 -1.06
C ASP A 450 -7.41 -1.99 -0.96
N LEU A 451 -7.03 -2.42 0.23
CA LEU A 451 -6.34 -3.70 0.48
C LEU A 451 -7.37 -4.80 0.73
N PHE A 452 -7.20 -5.94 0.08
CA PHE A 452 -7.95 -7.16 0.38
C PHE A 452 -7.02 -8.28 0.81
N VAL A 453 -7.48 -9.09 1.76
CA VAL A 453 -6.77 -10.29 2.23
C VAL A 453 -7.67 -11.51 2.05
N PHE A 454 -7.10 -12.58 1.52
CA PHE A 454 -7.80 -13.85 1.37
C PHE A 454 -7.78 -14.62 2.70
N ASP A 455 -8.92 -14.86 3.31
CA ASP A 455 -9.01 -15.59 4.59
C ASP A 455 -8.86 -17.11 4.45
N GLY A 456 -8.77 -17.61 3.21
CA GLY A 456 -8.78 -19.04 2.87
C GLY A 456 -10.08 -19.50 2.21
N SER A 457 -11.12 -18.67 2.23
CA SER A 457 -12.42 -18.89 1.59
C SER A 457 -12.89 -17.68 0.78
N ASN A 458 -12.73 -16.46 1.32
CA ASN A 458 -13.15 -15.21 0.70
C ASN A 458 -12.05 -14.14 0.78
N TRP A 459 -12.08 -13.21 -0.18
CA TRP A 459 -11.34 -11.97 -0.08
C TRP A 459 -12.11 -10.99 0.81
N VAL A 460 -11.45 -10.41 1.80
CA VAL A 460 -12.05 -9.50 2.79
C VAL A 460 -11.29 -8.18 2.78
N LEU A 461 -12.04 -7.07 2.82
CA LEU A 461 -11.47 -5.72 2.91
C LEU A 461 -10.63 -5.58 4.19
N ASN A 462 -9.41 -5.06 4.06
CA ASN A 462 -8.45 -4.96 5.15
C ASN A 462 -7.67 -3.63 5.19
N ASN A 463 -8.36 -2.51 4.98
CA ASN A 463 -7.72 -1.19 4.97
C ASN A 463 -7.14 -0.75 6.32
N ASN A 464 -7.50 -1.41 7.42
CA ASN A 464 -7.01 -1.12 8.76
C ASN A 464 -5.90 -2.08 9.22
N GLY A 465 -5.32 -2.86 8.30
CA GLY A 465 -4.25 -3.82 8.65
C GLY A 465 -4.69 -4.80 9.75
N LEU A 466 -5.94 -5.23 9.71
CA LEU A 466 -6.53 -6.19 10.62
C LEU A 466 -5.83 -7.54 10.48
N GLU A 467 -5.36 -8.05 11.61
CA GLU A 467 -4.70 -9.35 11.72
C GLU A 467 -5.34 -10.17 12.83
N THR A 468 -5.32 -11.49 12.66
CA THR A 468 -5.56 -12.43 13.76
C THR A 468 -4.25 -12.67 14.50
N VAL A 469 -4.21 -12.31 15.77
CA VAL A 469 -3.02 -12.30 16.61
C VAL A 469 -3.24 -13.17 17.84
N THR A 470 -2.19 -13.82 18.33
CA THR A 470 -2.21 -14.55 19.61
C THR A 470 -1.25 -13.90 20.59
N GLY A 471 -1.76 -13.45 21.74
CA GLY A 471 -0.99 -12.91 22.85
C GLY A 471 -0.93 -13.88 24.02
N ARG A 472 0.25 -14.10 24.57
CA ARG A 472 0.46 -14.88 25.79
C ARG A 472 0.26 -14.01 27.01
N PHE A 473 -0.61 -14.45 27.93
CA PHE A 473 -0.84 -13.82 29.22
C PHE A 473 -0.38 -14.75 30.34
N GLN A 474 0.16 -14.19 31.42
CA GLN A 474 0.58 -14.94 32.60
C GLN A 474 -0.04 -14.34 33.86
N LYS A 475 -0.47 -15.21 34.77
CA LYS A 475 -0.99 -14.81 36.08
C LYS A 475 0.14 -14.74 37.11
N LYS A 476 0.35 -13.57 37.71
CA LYS A 476 1.28 -13.35 38.84
C LYS A 476 0.61 -12.47 39.87
N ASP A 477 0.81 -12.77 41.15
CA ASP A 477 0.19 -12.05 42.26
C ASP A 477 -1.34 -11.89 42.10
N ASN A 478 -1.99 -12.92 41.56
CA ASN A 478 -3.40 -12.98 41.20
C ASN A 478 -3.86 -11.96 40.14
N VAL A 479 -2.94 -11.46 39.31
CA VAL A 479 -3.23 -10.55 38.20
C VAL A 479 -2.73 -11.14 36.89
N TRP A 480 -3.60 -11.20 35.89
CA TRP A 480 -3.21 -11.49 34.51
C TRP A 480 -2.49 -10.30 33.88
N SER A 481 -1.36 -10.56 33.23
CA SER A 481 -0.60 -9.56 32.48
C SER A 481 -0.16 -10.13 31.15
N PHE A 482 -0.06 -9.27 30.12
CA PHE A 482 0.51 -9.67 28.85
C PHE A 482 2.00 -10.00 29.02
N VAL A 483 2.49 -10.98 28.27
CA VAL A 483 3.88 -11.42 28.29
C VAL A 483 4.54 -11.23 26.93
N LYS A 484 3.93 -11.76 25.86
CA LYS A 484 4.46 -11.64 24.49
C LYS A 484 3.44 -12.09 23.46
N TYR A 485 3.64 -11.69 22.21
CA TYR A 485 2.97 -12.30 21.08
C TYR A 485 3.49 -13.73 20.82
N VAL A 486 2.61 -14.62 20.34
CA VAL A 486 2.89 -16.04 20.05
C VAL A 486 2.88 -16.24 18.54
N GLY A 487 3.92 -16.90 18.01
CA GLY A 487 4.08 -17.11 16.56
C GLY A 487 4.53 -15.86 15.78
N LYS A 488 4.70 -14.72 16.47
CA LYS A 488 5.19 -13.44 15.98
C LYS A 488 5.91 -12.73 17.13
N ALA A 489 7.03 -12.09 16.87
CA ALA A 489 7.75 -11.24 17.82
C ALA A 489 7.97 -9.87 17.15
N ILE A 490 7.41 -8.82 17.75
CA ILE A 490 7.51 -7.46 17.23
C ILE A 490 8.55 -6.74 18.09
N PHE A 491 9.49 -6.04 17.46
CA PHE A 491 10.48 -5.25 18.15
C PHE A 491 10.40 -3.80 17.67
N ASP A 492 10.26 -2.87 18.60
CA ASP A 492 10.20 -1.42 18.33
C ASP A 492 11.57 -0.79 18.52
N GLU A 493 11.94 0.15 17.66
CA GLU A 493 13.20 0.91 17.76
C GLU A 493 13.26 1.64 19.12
N PHE A 494 14.35 1.41 19.86
CA PHE A 494 14.51 1.90 21.22
C PHE A 494 15.36 3.18 21.28
N LYS A 495 14.75 4.30 21.67
CA LYS A 495 15.37 5.66 21.66
C LYS A 495 15.44 6.35 23.01
N GLU A 496 15.22 5.62 24.11
CA GLU A 496 15.25 6.20 25.45
C GLU A 496 16.68 6.51 25.94
N ALA A 497 16.80 7.36 26.96
CA ALA A 497 18.10 7.78 27.49
C ALA A 497 18.86 6.68 28.25
N GLU A 498 18.14 5.70 28.80
CA GLU A 498 18.68 4.57 29.54
C GLU A 498 17.94 3.29 29.14
N VAL A 499 18.65 2.15 29.14
CA VAL A 499 18.03 0.85 28.87
C VAL A 499 17.03 0.47 29.96
N ILE A 500 15.94 -0.17 29.56
CA ILE A 500 14.95 -0.72 30.50
C ILE A 500 15.41 -2.14 30.85
N ARG A 501 15.74 -2.36 32.12
CA ARG A 501 16.15 -3.68 32.62
C ARG A 501 14.96 -4.65 32.62
N ASP A 502 15.28 -5.94 32.56
CA ASP A 502 14.35 -7.07 32.42
C ASP A 502 13.52 -7.07 31.13
N ARG A 503 13.97 -6.31 30.12
CA ARG A 503 13.44 -6.33 28.76
C ARG A 503 14.38 -7.05 27.80
N SER A 504 13.81 -7.56 26.71
CA SER A 504 14.53 -8.25 25.64
C SER A 504 14.72 -7.33 24.44
N TYR A 505 15.91 -7.37 23.85
CA TYR A 505 16.30 -6.50 22.75
C TYR A 505 16.92 -7.30 21.60
N LEU A 506 16.67 -6.88 20.36
CA LEU A 506 17.55 -7.20 19.23
C LEU A 506 18.71 -6.21 19.20
N LEU A 507 19.88 -6.72 18.82
CA LEU A 507 21.07 -5.93 18.52
C LEU A 507 21.19 -5.84 17.00
N VAL A 508 21.02 -4.66 16.43
CA VAL A 508 20.78 -4.46 14.99
C VAL A 508 21.86 -3.61 14.35
N SER A 509 22.29 -3.97 13.15
CA SER A 509 23.20 -3.16 12.32
C SER A 509 22.70 -3.15 10.88
N GLY A 510 22.02 -2.10 10.46
CA GLY A 510 21.38 -2.05 9.14
C GLY A 510 20.23 -3.07 9.04
N ASP A 511 20.32 -3.99 8.08
CA ASP A 511 19.31 -5.01 7.76
C ASP A 511 19.61 -6.38 8.40
N ILE A 512 20.47 -6.42 9.42
CA ILE A 512 20.84 -7.64 10.15
C ILE A 512 20.76 -7.47 11.66
N CYS A 513 20.48 -8.56 12.37
CA CYS A 513 20.53 -8.63 13.83
C CYS A 513 21.50 -9.71 14.33
N ALA A 514 21.98 -9.56 15.57
CA ALA A 514 22.80 -10.57 16.23
C ALA A 514 21.98 -11.81 16.60
N VAL A 515 22.57 -12.99 16.39
CA VAL A 515 22.00 -14.31 16.70
C VAL A 515 22.76 -14.89 17.90
N PRO A 516 22.05 -15.41 18.92
CA PRO A 516 22.69 -16.15 20.00
C PRO A 516 23.63 -17.24 19.49
N VAL A 517 24.79 -17.39 20.13
CA VAL A 517 25.73 -18.47 19.78
C VAL A 517 24.99 -19.80 19.82
N ASN A 518 25.30 -20.73 18.92
CA ASN A 518 24.67 -22.05 18.90
C ASN A 518 24.64 -22.68 20.31
N LYS A 519 23.49 -23.21 20.72
CA LYS A 519 23.28 -23.80 22.06
C LYS A 519 24.27 -24.91 22.43
N SER A 520 24.87 -25.57 21.43
CA SER A 520 25.89 -26.60 21.62
C SER A 520 27.29 -26.05 21.95
N ASN A 521 27.50 -24.74 21.85
CA ASN A 521 28.77 -24.07 22.12
C ASN A 521 28.65 -23.14 23.33
N ASN A 522 29.70 -23.10 24.16
CA ASN A 522 29.77 -22.22 25.34
C ASN A 522 30.61 -20.95 25.11
N TYR A 523 31.08 -20.73 23.89
CA TYR A 523 31.77 -19.51 23.46
C TYR A 523 31.64 -19.33 21.95
N GLY A 524 31.74 -18.09 21.46
CA GLY A 524 31.71 -17.79 20.03
C GLY A 524 31.40 -16.33 19.73
N TYR A 525 31.46 -15.99 18.44
CA TYR A 525 30.94 -14.75 17.89
C TYR A 525 29.44 -14.89 17.63
N LEU A 526 28.68 -13.80 17.80
CA LEU A 526 27.26 -13.79 17.47
C LEU A 526 27.14 -13.67 15.95
N GLN A 527 26.60 -14.72 15.33
CA GLN A 527 26.33 -14.71 13.90
C GLN A 527 25.20 -13.72 13.60
N THR A 528 24.91 -13.49 12.33
CA THR A 528 23.87 -12.54 11.92
C THR A 528 22.70 -13.25 11.25
N ALA A 529 21.51 -12.71 11.43
CA ALA A 529 20.32 -13.04 10.65
C ALA A 529 19.82 -11.78 9.96
N SER A 530 19.34 -11.92 8.72
CA SER A 530 18.66 -10.83 8.01
C SER A 530 17.32 -10.52 8.68
N ILE A 531 17.00 -9.23 8.74
CA ILE A 531 15.76 -8.69 9.28
C ILE A 531 15.23 -7.63 8.32
N ALA A 532 13.92 -7.37 8.39
CA ALA A 532 13.29 -6.25 7.69
C ALA A 532 12.90 -5.19 8.72
N VAL A 533 13.42 -3.97 8.55
CA VAL A 533 13.03 -2.81 9.35
C VAL A 533 12.02 -2.00 8.53
N ALA A 534 10.81 -1.84 9.06
CA ALA A 534 9.76 -1.03 8.45
C ALA A 534 9.14 -0.12 9.52
N ASN A 535 9.11 1.19 9.28
CA ASN A 535 8.51 2.18 10.19
C ASN A 535 9.02 2.11 11.63
N GLY A 536 10.32 1.83 11.83
CA GLY A 536 10.91 1.68 13.16
C GLY A 536 10.54 0.36 13.87
N GLN A 537 9.95 -0.60 13.17
CA GLN A 537 9.61 -1.93 13.68
C GLN A 537 10.36 -3.04 12.95
N ILE A 538 10.64 -4.12 13.68
CA ILE A 538 11.09 -5.41 13.15
C ILE A 538 10.06 -6.47 13.56
N ILE A 539 9.63 -7.30 12.60
CA ILE A 539 8.67 -8.37 12.83
C ILE A 539 9.33 -9.70 12.49
N GLU A 540 9.55 -10.51 13.53
CA GLU A 540 10.14 -11.84 13.41
C GLU A 540 9.14 -12.94 13.74
N LYS A 541 9.43 -14.18 13.32
CA LYS A 541 8.61 -15.35 13.65
C LYS A 541 8.66 -15.73 15.14
N SER A 542 9.70 -15.28 15.84
CA SER A 542 9.92 -15.57 17.26
C SER A 542 10.93 -14.60 17.87
N ASP A 543 11.01 -14.59 19.19
CA ASP A 543 11.99 -13.85 19.99
C ASP A 543 13.35 -14.58 20.11
N ALA A 544 13.61 -15.59 19.28
CA ALA A 544 14.79 -16.45 19.38
C ALA A 544 16.13 -15.71 19.23
N ASN A 545 16.17 -14.55 18.57
CA ASN A 545 17.37 -13.75 18.41
C ASN A 545 17.54 -12.65 19.47
N ALA A 546 16.60 -12.53 20.41
CA ALA A 546 16.62 -11.47 21.41
C ALA A 546 17.58 -11.78 22.57
N PHE A 547 18.08 -10.70 23.19
CA PHE A 547 18.91 -10.73 24.39
C PHE A 547 18.21 -9.95 25.51
N THR A 548 17.97 -10.60 26.64
CA THR A 548 17.40 -9.97 27.84
C THR A 548 18.47 -9.23 28.63
N PHE A 549 18.20 -7.97 28.95
CA PHE A 549 19.07 -7.12 29.77
C PHE A 549 18.62 -7.29 31.22
N ALA A 550 19.00 -8.40 31.84
CA ALA A 550 18.47 -8.84 33.12
C ALA A 550 19.01 -8.03 34.31
N ALA A 551 18.10 -7.64 35.20
CA ALA A 551 18.37 -6.91 36.42
C ALA A 551 19.06 -7.74 37.49
N SER A 552 18.82 -9.04 37.48
CA SER A 552 19.23 -9.94 38.54
C SER A 552 19.46 -11.34 38.01
N PHE A 553 20.13 -12.14 38.82
CA PHE A 553 20.22 -13.58 38.66
C PHE A 553 19.53 -14.24 39.85
N THR A 554 18.60 -15.15 39.57
CA THR A 554 18.00 -16.03 40.58
C THR A 554 18.58 -17.42 40.41
N ASP A 555 19.22 -17.93 41.47
CA ASP A 555 19.61 -19.33 41.55
C ASP A 555 18.45 -20.12 42.14
N GLU A 556 17.69 -20.79 41.27
CA GLU A 556 16.50 -21.57 41.65
C GLU A 556 16.84 -22.70 42.63
N ASP A 557 18.00 -23.34 42.48
CA ASP A 557 18.43 -24.44 43.36
C ASP A 557 18.69 -23.95 44.80
N ALA A 558 19.17 -22.71 44.92
CA ALA A 558 19.49 -22.09 46.20
C ALA A 558 18.36 -21.20 46.75
N GLY A 559 17.34 -20.90 45.94
CA GLY A 559 16.27 -19.95 46.27
C GLY A 559 16.77 -18.53 46.55
N THR A 560 17.88 -18.11 45.92
CA THR A 560 18.50 -16.80 46.17
C THR A 560 18.53 -15.93 44.92
N THR A 561 18.27 -14.63 45.09
CA THR A 561 18.33 -13.64 44.01
C THR A 561 19.45 -12.63 44.28
N THR A 562 20.35 -12.47 43.32
CA THR A 562 21.44 -11.49 43.36
C THR A 562 21.20 -10.39 42.34
N GLN A 563 21.16 -9.14 42.79
CA GLN A 563 20.93 -7.98 41.93
C GLN A 563 22.21 -7.54 41.21
N ALA A 564 22.10 -7.20 39.93
CA ALA A 564 23.14 -6.45 39.24
C ALA A 564 23.20 -5.02 39.80
N PRO A 565 24.40 -4.44 39.99
CA PRO A 565 24.55 -3.06 40.45
C PRO A 565 23.76 -2.05 39.61
N ALA A 566 23.40 -0.91 40.20
CA ALA A 566 22.69 0.16 39.50
C ALA A 566 23.46 0.58 38.22
N GLY A 567 22.73 0.77 37.12
CA GLY A 567 23.30 1.09 35.80
C GLY A 567 24.01 -0.08 35.11
N GLN A 568 24.06 -1.27 35.72
CA GLN A 568 24.64 -2.48 35.13
C GLN A 568 23.57 -3.55 34.95
N PHE A 569 23.80 -4.49 34.04
CA PHE A 569 22.89 -5.61 33.79
C PHE A 569 23.66 -6.86 33.38
N LEU A 570 22.98 -7.99 33.47
CA LEU A 570 23.38 -9.26 32.88
C LEU A 570 22.83 -9.33 31.46
N LEU A 571 23.64 -9.75 30.49
CA LEU A 571 23.16 -10.01 29.13
C LEU A 571 22.82 -11.49 28.99
N ARG A 572 21.53 -11.84 28.91
CA ARG A 572 21.06 -13.23 28.82
C ARG A 572 20.48 -13.51 27.43
N ASP A 573 20.92 -14.59 26.78
CA ASP A 573 20.36 -14.99 25.48
C ASP A 573 19.01 -15.69 25.61
N SER A 574 18.34 -15.91 24.47
CA SER A 574 17.07 -16.64 24.38
C SER A 574 17.13 -18.12 24.80
N ASN A 575 18.33 -18.69 24.94
CA ASN A 575 18.54 -20.04 25.48
C ASN A 575 18.73 -20.03 27.01
N GLY A 576 18.58 -18.87 27.66
CA GLY A 576 18.72 -18.70 29.11
C GLY A 576 20.18 -18.63 29.60
N ARG A 577 21.15 -18.44 28.71
CA ARG A 577 22.58 -18.38 29.07
C ARG A 577 23.06 -16.94 29.21
N TYR A 578 23.88 -16.71 30.22
CA TYR A 578 24.49 -15.43 30.52
C TYR A 578 25.80 -15.26 29.78
N MET A 579 25.90 -14.16 29.05
CA MET A 579 27.06 -13.77 28.28
C MET A 579 28.09 -13.05 29.16
N TYR A 580 29.35 -13.43 29.02
CA TYR A 580 30.46 -12.84 29.76
C TYR A 580 31.74 -12.82 28.95
N MET A 581 32.69 -11.98 29.36
CA MET A 581 34.00 -11.89 28.73
C MET A 581 35.10 -12.42 29.65
N SER A 582 36.03 -13.18 29.10
CA SER A 582 37.22 -13.63 29.82
C SER A 582 38.43 -13.65 28.88
N GLY A 583 39.59 -13.30 29.41
CA GLY A 583 40.84 -13.21 28.64
C GLY A 583 40.85 -12.07 27.61
N THR A 584 41.57 -12.29 26.50
CA THR A 584 41.87 -11.28 25.47
C THR A 584 41.14 -11.51 24.14
N TYR A 585 40.30 -12.53 24.05
CA TYR A 585 39.55 -12.85 22.83
C TYR A 585 38.34 -11.91 22.66
N SER A 586 37.96 -11.65 21.41
CA SER A 586 36.78 -10.83 21.09
C SER A 586 35.49 -11.65 20.94
N SER A 587 35.55 -12.97 21.10
CA SER A 587 34.38 -13.84 21.18
C SER A 587 33.81 -13.85 22.59
N ALA A 588 32.48 -13.86 22.69
CA ALA A 588 31.81 -13.96 23.99
C ALA A 588 31.87 -15.40 24.54
N ASN A 589 31.84 -15.53 25.86
CA ASN A 589 31.61 -16.79 26.57
C ASN A 589 30.19 -16.83 27.12
N LEU A 590 29.65 -18.03 27.34
CA LEU A 590 28.27 -18.27 27.77
C LEU A 590 28.25 -19.28 28.91
N SER A 591 27.37 -19.04 29.89
CA SER A 591 27.14 -19.94 31.02
C SER A 591 25.68 -19.95 31.43
N ALA A 592 25.15 -21.09 31.86
CA ALA A 592 23.78 -21.17 32.39
C ALA A 592 23.61 -20.39 33.70
N LYS A 593 24.69 -20.21 34.47
CA LYS A 593 24.70 -19.44 35.72
C LYS A 593 25.89 -18.47 35.72
N PRO A 594 25.70 -17.18 36.09
CA PRO A 594 26.81 -16.28 36.30
C PRO A 594 27.57 -16.66 37.58
N THR A 595 28.84 -16.32 37.65
CA THR A 595 29.62 -16.48 38.88
C THR A 595 29.20 -15.42 39.89
N VAL A 596 28.84 -15.86 41.10
CA VAL A 596 28.51 -14.99 42.23
C VAL A 596 29.53 -15.22 43.35
N GLU A 597 30.28 -14.18 43.70
CA GLU A 597 31.32 -14.22 44.74
C GLU A 597 31.00 -13.19 45.81
N GLY A 598 30.98 -13.61 47.08
CA GLY A 598 30.66 -12.70 48.19
C GLY A 598 29.26 -12.07 48.11
N GLY A 599 28.30 -12.72 47.43
CA GLY A 599 26.96 -12.18 47.21
C GLY A 599 26.88 -11.13 46.10
N GLN A 600 27.91 -11.01 45.27
CA GLN A 600 27.94 -10.09 44.12
C GLN A 600 28.22 -10.85 42.83
N ILE A 601 27.55 -10.43 41.75
CA ILE A 601 27.82 -10.97 40.41
C ILE A 601 29.22 -10.53 39.98
N ALA A 602 30.03 -11.47 39.48
CA ALA A 602 31.38 -11.18 39.01
C ALA A 602 31.35 -10.18 37.83
N ALA A 603 32.27 -9.21 37.85
CA ALA A 603 32.29 -8.09 36.89
C ALA A 603 32.33 -8.51 35.41
N GLN A 604 32.92 -9.67 35.11
CA GLN A 604 32.95 -10.22 33.75
C GLN A 604 31.57 -10.54 33.15
N TYR A 605 30.55 -10.78 33.98
CA TYR A 605 29.16 -11.01 33.56
C TYR A 605 28.34 -9.72 33.46
N LEU A 606 28.88 -8.60 33.93
CA LEU A 606 28.17 -7.32 34.00
C LEU A 606 28.45 -6.49 32.76
N TRP A 607 27.40 -5.80 32.31
CA TRP A 607 27.40 -4.96 31.12
C TRP A 607 26.79 -3.60 31.44
N THR A 608 27.19 -2.58 30.68
CA THR A 608 26.61 -1.24 30.67
C THR A 608 26.21 -0.87 29.25
N ALA A 609 25.19 -0.04 29.09
CA ALA A 609 24.76 0.48 27.79
C ALA A 609 24.56 2.00 27.88
N SER A 610 25.02 2.73 26.86
CA SER A 610 24.79 4.18 26.72
C SER A 610 24.43 4.52 25.27
N PRO A 611 23.43 5.39 25.04
CA PRO A 611 23.04 5.80 23.70
C PRO A 611 24.11 6.70 23.06
N ASN A 612 24.22 6.63 21.74
CA ASN A 612 25.06 7.48 20.90
C ASN A 612 24.18 8.45 20.09
N ASP A 613 24.77 9.55 19.59
CA ASP A 613 24.05 10.60 18.85
C ASP A 613 23.45 10.13 17.50
N ASP A 614 23.95 9.01 16.96
CA ASP A 614 23.52 8.42 15.68
C ASP A 614 22.41 7.37 15.83
N GLY A 615 21.85 7.22 17.04
CA GLY A 615 20.80 6.24 17.35
C GLY A 615 21.32 4.84 17.68
N THR A 616 22.65 4.63 17.65
CA THR A 616 23.28 3.37 18.08
C THR A 616 23.58 3.36 19.58
N TRP A 617 24.02 2.22 20.11
CA TRP A 617 24.28 2.01 21.52
C TRP A 617 25.68 1.44 21.77
N THR A 618 26.41 2.09 22.67
CA THR A 618 27.67 1.56 23.21
C THR A 618 27.36 0.53 24.31
N ILE A 619 27.48 -0.77 23.98
CA ILE A 619 27.30 -1.87 24.94
C ILE A 619 28.67 -2.39 25.37
N LYS A 620 29.00 -2.23 26.65
CA LYS A 620 30.35 -2.45 27.18
C LYS A 620 30.37 -3.45 28.32
N ASN A 621 31.29 -4.41 28.26
CA ASN A 621 31.53 -5.34 29.35
C ASN A 621 32.30 -4.65 30.49
N VAL A 622 31.83 -4.83 31.73
CA VAL A 622 32.41 -4.18 32.92
C VAL A 622 33.76 -4.81 33.29
N GLY A 623 33.91 -6.13 33.12
CA GLY A 623 35.10 -6.87 33.56
C GLY A 623 36.37 -6.53 32.79
N ASN A 624 36.27 -6.22 31.49
CA ASN A 624 37.43 -5.91 30.66
C ASN A 624 37.30 -4.66 29.77
N GLY A 625 36.19 -3.93 29.87
CA GLY A 625 35.97 -2.67 29.15
C GLY A 625 35.71 -2.81 27.64
N ARG A 626 35.63 -4.04 27.11
CA ARG A 626 35.43 -4.29 25.69
C ARG A 626 33.99 -4.00 25.26
N VAL A 627 33.82 -3.60 24.01
CA VAL A 627 32.58 -3.08 23.45
C VAL A 627 32.04 -4.01 22.38
N MET A 628 30.75 -4.31 22.45
CA MET A 628 30.04 -5.07 21.43
C MET A 628 29.82 -4.24 20.17
N ALA A 629 30.17 -4.80 19.01
CA ALA A 629 29.95 -4.18 17.70
C ALA A 629 29.80 -5.25 16.61
N TYR A 630 29.07 -4.92 15.54
CA TYR A 630 29.08 -5.69 14.30
C TYR A 630 30.34 -5.36 13.50
N SER A 631 31.03 -6.36 12.97
CA SER A 631 32.19 -6.15 12.10
C SER A 631 31.88 -6.56 10.67
N SER A 632 31.89 -5.62 9.73
CA SER A 632 31.70 -5.92 8.31
C SER A 632 32.86 -6.74 7.70
N ASN A 633 34.06 -6.68 8.33
CA ASN A 633 35.20 -7.53 7.96
C ASN A 633 34.93 -9.02 8.19
N TYR A 634 34.14 -9.35 9.22
CA TYR A 634 33.94 -10.73 9.69
C TYR A 634 32.48 -11.20 9.57
N GLY A 635 31.55 -10.32 9.19
CA GLY A 635 30.13 -10.65 9.06
C GLY A 635 29.48 -11.14 10.36
N SER A 636 29.97 -10.69 11.52
CA SER A 636 29.47 -11.14 12.83
C SER A 636 29.66 -10.06 13.90
N PHE A 637 28.91 -10.17 15.01
CA PHE A 637 29.14 -9.34 16.19
C PHE A 637 30.20 -9.97 17.08
N GLY A 638 31.10 -9.13 17.55
CA GLY A 638 32.13 -9.44 18.53
C GLY A 638 32.19 -8.39 19.62
N VAL A 639 33.05 -8.62 20.61
CA VAL A 639 33.24 -7.76 21.78
C VAL A 639 34.71 -7.31 21.82
N TYR A 640 34.98 -6.14 21.27
CA TYR A 640 36.31 -5.68 20.88
C TYR A 640 36.90 -4.68 21.88
N GLU A 641 38.23 -4.68 21.99
CA GLU A 641 38.97 -3.69 22.80
C GLU A 641 39.06 -2.33 22.11
N THR A 642 39.21 -2.34 20.79
CA THR A 642 39.27 -1.16 19.92
C THR A 642 38.43 -1.42 18.68
N LEU A 643 37.64 -0.44 18.26
CA LEU A 643 36.85 -0.50 17.03
C LEU A 643 37.61 0.14 15.86
N THR A 644 37.35 -0.36 14.65
CA THR A 644 37.83 0.15 13.37
C THR A 644 36.69 0.85 12.61
N GLU A 645 36.98 1.44 11.44
CA GLU A 645 35.96 2.04 10.57
C GLU A 645 34.92 1.03 10.05
N ASN A 646 35.26 -0.26 10.06
CA ASN A 646 34.42 -1.36 9.61
C ASN A 646 33.57 -1.97 10.73
N ASP A 647 33.68 -1.44 11.95
CA ASP A 647 32.94 -1.91 13.12
C ASP A 647 31.84 -0.91 13.50
N HIS A 648 30.61 -1.41 13.67
CA HIS A 648 29.42 -0.61 13.87
C HIS A 648 28.75 -0.95 15.19
N TYR A 649 28.43 0.08 15.98
CA TYR A 649 27.64 -0.09 17.19
C TYR A 649 26.21 -0.56 16.84
N PRO A 650 25.60 -1.44 17.66
CA PRO A 650 24.23 -1.87 17.42
C PRO A 650 23.23 -0.75 17.71
N ALA A 651 22.19 -0.62 16.89
CA ALA A 651 20.91 -0.07 17.33
C ALA A 651 20.18 -1.11 18.19
N LEU A 652 19.34 -0.64 19.12
CA LEU A 652 18.51 -1.50 19.96
C LEU A 652 17.07 -1.47 19.48
N TYR A 653 16.46 -2.64 19.34
CA TYR A 653 15.02 -2.77 19.14
C TYR A 653 14.45 -3.61 20.27
N MET A 654 13.54 -3.04 21.07
CA MET A 654 12.97 -3.67 22.25
C MET A 654 11.77 -4.52 21.85
N LEU A 655 11.69 -5.75 22.38
CA LEU A 655 10.52 -6.61 22.18
C LEU A 655 9.27 -5.90 22.73
N ALA A 656 8.28 -5.71 21.86
CA ALA A 656 6.97 -5.20 22.20
C ALA A 656 6.29 -6.22 23.13
N GLU A 657 5.91 -5.72 24.31
CA GLU A 657 4.88 -6.33 25.13
C GLU A 657 3.52 -5.70 24.77
#